data_AF-A0A369RPN8-F1
#
_entry.id   AF-A0A369RPN8-F1
#
_cell.length_a   1.000
_cell.length_b   1.000
_cell.length_c   1.000
_cell.angle_alpha   90.00
_cell.angle_beta   90.00
_cell.angle_gamma   90.00
#
_symmetry.space_group_name_H-M   'P 1'
#
loop_
_entity.id
_entity.type
_entity.pdbx_description
1 polymer ?
#
loop_
_entity_poly.entity_id
_entity_poly.type
_entity_poly.pdbx_seq_one_letter_code
_entity_poly.pdbx_strand_id
1 'polypeptide(L)'
;MTINQQINKNITKEEYFNNNGKGFNSPHVVEVKDLNIKVEVYSHNLRASKIANIESEIRETATNFKDAFKLKHSNSEQTFKIYMFDDKDDYTHLGGSERFGSYLGDEGGKCYYKGEADVFAEMYVYQQGGVHNLQHEFAHGLTYLATGGEHLPAVLMEGIADYFEHHSDHKFNSQGSSIDKTEATNLNLSEILSLEYSENDEANSLVYKTGHALIMYLQEKDPSLLRDYLDALRQGDSHKSKDFLSQIKGHNDNFKGWLAENDTETAMEHLNALQVTKGAFIATGQEIVGGEIKNISYYKANIEKMDGENVGSFSPVEHVAFYDVARAINRATNDTFDISKEYHFLKVVKTSDGQDKLTYSDQQGNEYQNSQEYKSQVLNVLSKYDKTLKKTCDEKLKNLDEQIHKESTEVLERYHKQEISYEELLEKYNFITSSSRYEELKNSLLDKTINTGLEQVKATKNIDVEKMLEEMINIDPNLIRSTNHIDLQEGKIFSIKAHGHGNMGALSIQDGDTKLGELSSESGFFKQVEGQTKETFIFEDILHNLNTQYDGGAYMAITKENGHYKASLIDGRTVERDEYFDEAHLHENELLHPSTGHIQKDLDSLLLRGTKILNHQDSEHTQYSDEQKANGVIVEKGTLLDNKGTDRTDDDVYEAVVKQGDERLHEFKNMGFYITEEVKNERGEITNGSNLFIHDHGKNVRYQLPEKVTHLKLVQKDGQYKLAPSDSEGREYNGIPDEYRYIDPIFAHEYEKRDYSHKHVNVGLINLEKYGSGKLFAIKYDPNDYHIQRNSSSEIVRIKDQAYFTKVKLFDGDTDEEIGMLSNNFHNFKGKIFFSADYNYSYNDFLASVSPQVEIEDMGNGSKKITFDQGDGDIGDTNRGYTDYQRIFTKEKQTESPKGQVSETKTEVNMSHSTTNIVAEERNDNSEMQSDQPQIPTRAKRSASVEEKEQVLKDTILKIEKNYDRDLEGKHKANVTIDYNDVKALYDRAEGEDKGSVLKFWNKLHTSDYKVGALPEDKYYFKDGKFVIHDSDTKKLIVLPEDKVSIKIMKDGDSYSLAISSGNGKVISSISKIDNPKGMFKKVCQTEKK
;
A
#
# COMPACT_ATOMS: atom_id res chain seq x y z
N MET A 1 6.88 -27.88 14.40
CA MET A 1 6.58 -27.21 15.69
C MET A 1 6.80 -25.74 15.46
N THR A 2 5.71 -25.03 15.26
CA THR A 2 5.68 -23.80 14.48
C THR A 2 5.95 -22.59 15.36
N ILE A 3 6.89 -21.74 14.97
CA ILE A 3 6.99 -20.36 15.47
C ILE A 3 6.63 -19.45 14.31
N ASN A 4 5.37 -19.54 13.89
CA ASN A 4 4.70 -18.40 13.27
C ASN A 4 4.16 -17.61 14.45
N GLN A 5 4.61 -16.37 14.64
CA GLN A 5 3.96 -15.50 15.62
C GLN A 5 2.55 -15.21 15.10
N GLN A 6 1.56 -15.70 15.83
CA GLN A 6 0.19 -15.21 15.72
C GLN A 6 0.09 -14.07 16.73
N ILE A 7 -0.27 -12.86 16.30
CA ILE A 7 -0.62 -11.81 17.26
C ILE A 7 -1.91 -12.25 17.95
N ASN A 8 -1.72 -12.73 19.18
CA ASN A 8 -2.68 -13.51 19.92
C ASN A 8 -3.75 -12.57 20.50
N LYS A 9 -5.04 -12.89 20.30
CA LYS A 9 -6.21 -12.15 20.86
C LYS A 9 -6.30 -12.22 22.40
N ASN A 10 -5.18 -12.49 23.06
CA ASN A 10 -5.02 -12.65 24.49
C ASN A 10 -3.97 -11.70 25.10
N ILE A 11 -3.27 -10.88 24.30
CA ILE A 11 -2.36 -9.83 24.82
C ILE A 11 -3.13 -8.81 25.67
N THR A 12 -2.51 -8.26 26.72
CA THR A 12 -3.10 -7.15 27.52
C THR A 12 -2.59 -5.78 27.09
N LYS A 13 -3.26 -4.73 27.58
CA LYS A 13 -2.87 -3.33 27.38
C LYS A 13 -1.41 -3.08 27.79
N GLU A 14 -0.97 -3.64 28.92
CA GLU A 14 0.38 -3.47 29.48
C GLU A 14 1.45 -4.31 28.77
N GLU A 15 1.06 -5.44 28.16
CA GLU A 15 1.94 -6.26 27.34
C GLU A 15 2.19 -5.63 25.95
N TYR A 16 1.16 -5.03 25.37
CA TYR A 16 1.24 -4.31 24.10
C TYR A 16 1.99 -2.98 24.24
N PHE A 17 1.56 -2.07 25.13
CA PHE A 17 2.20 -0.78 25.33
C PHE A 17 3.51 -0.88 26.16
N ASN A 18 4.47 -1.67 25.67
CA ASN A 18 5.72 -1.96 26.35
C ASN A 18 6.84 -0.92 26.12
N ASN A 19 6.54 0.20 25.45
CA ASN A 19 7.41 1.36 25.27
C ASN A 19 8.79 0.98 24.68
N ASN A 20 8.80 0.31 23.53
CA ASN A 20 9.98 -0.26 22.88
C ASN A 20 10.81 -1.17 23.81
N GLY A 21 10.13 -2.07 24.53
CA GLY A 21 10.74 -3.01 25.47
C GLY A 21 11.20 -2.44 26.82
N LYS A 22 10.98 -1.14 27.10
CA LYS A 22 11.27 -0.52 28.41
C LYS A 22 10.28 -0.96 29.51
N GLY A 23 9.11 -1.47 29.11
CA GLY A 23 7.99 -1.85 29.96
C GLY A 23 6.94 -0.73 30.12
N PHE A 24 5.69 -1.13 30.38
CA PHE A 24 4.54 -0.22 30.51
C PHE A 24 4.75 0.95 31.49
N ASN A 25 5.44 0.71 32.60
CA ASN A 25 5.71 1.71 33.64
C ASN A 25 6.85 2.69 33.27
N SER A 26 7.16 2.85 31.98
CA SER A 26 8.18 3.77 31.46
C SER A 26 7.74 4.42 30.14
N PRO A 27 6.60 5.15 30.14
CA PRO A 27 6.13 5.91 28.98
C PRO A 27 7.11 7.03 28.61
N HIS A 28 6.96 7.59 27.41
CA HIS A 28 7.58 8.89 27.09
C HIS A 28 6.80 10.02 27.77
N VAL A 29 7.45 11.10 28.19
CA VAL A 29 6.82 12.13 29.03
C VAL A 29 7.07 13.53 28.47
N VAL A 30 6.00 14.27 28.20
CA VAL A 30 6.02 15.62 27.65
C VAL A 30 5.46 16.62 28.67
N GLU A 31 6.31 17.54 29.14
CA GLU A 31 5.93 18.58 30.11
C GLU A 31 5.46 19.87 29.41
N VAL A 32 4.21 20.27 29.64
CA VAL A 32 3.63 21.56 29.19
C VAL A 32 3.50 22.49 30.40
N LYS A 33 4.61 23.13 30.73
CA LYS A 33 4.83 23.86 31.99
C LYS A 33 3.90 25.05 32.18
N ASP A 34 3.58 25.78 31.12
CA ASP A 34 2.71 26.96 31.15
C ASP A 34 1.27 26.68 31.61
N LEU A 35 0.81 25.45 31.49
CA LEU A 35 -0.54 25.03 31.90
C LEU A 35 -0.53 24.14 33.16
N ASN A 36 0.65 23.71 33.62
CA ASN A 36 0.82 22.65 34.63
C ASN A 36 0.27 21.30 34.16
N ILE A 37 0.60 20.92 32.91
CA ILE A 37 0.17 19.69 32.26
C ILE A 37 1.37 18.77 32.03
N LYS A 38 1.19 17.47 32.29
CA LYS A 38 2.13 16.40 31.99
C LYS A 38 1.44 15.36 31.12
N VAL A 39 2.00 15.05 29.96
CA VAL A 39 1.46 14.05 29.03
C VAL A 39 2.34 12.80 29.07
N GLU A 40 1.73 11.65 29.33
CA GLU A 40 2.37 10.32 29.34
C GLU A 40 1.99 9.57 28.06
N VAL A 41 2.94 9.40 27.14
CA VAL A 41 2.73 8.71 25.85
C VAL A 41 3.18 7.26 25.97
N TYR A 42 2.23 6.36 25.75
CA TYR A 42 2.38 4.91 25.80
C TYR A 42 2.35 4.34 24.37
N SER A 43 3.36 3.56 24.00
CA SER A 43 3.50 2.98 22.65
C SER A 43 3.92 1.51 22.70
N HIS A 44 3.69 0.76 21.63
CA HIS A 44 4.30 -0.55 21.43
C HIS A 44 5.66 -0.38 20.73
N ASN A 45 5.66 0.08 19.48
CA ASN A 45 6.87 0.25 18.65
C ASN A 45 6.93 1.64 18.00
N LEU A 46 7.49 2.61 18.71
CA LEU A 46 7.63 4.00 18.26
C LEU A 46 9.07 4.32 17.79
N ARG A 47 9.23 4.80 16.55
CA ARG A 47 10.52 5.24 16.01
C ARG A 47 11.07 6.45 16.76
N ALA A 48 12.40 6.57 16.81
CA ALA A 48 13.07 7.70 17.46
C ALA A 48 12.85 9.04 16.73
N SER A 49 12.66 9.01 15.40
CA SER A 49 12.30 10.16 14.57
C SER A 49 10.99 10.80 15.04
N LYS A 50 9.90 10.02 15.04
CA LYS A 50 8.54 10.46 15.39
C LYS A 50 8.37 11.08 16.78
N ILE A 51 9.26 10.77 17.75
CA ILE A 51 9.17 11.34 19.11
C ILE A 51 9.27 12.87 19.08
N ALA A 52 10.05 13.45 18.17
CA ALA A 52 10.20 14.90 18.06
C ALA A 52 8.89 15.57 17.59
N ASN A 53 8.21 14.99 16.61
CA ASN A 53 6.96 15.51 16.05
C ASN A 53 5.84 15.46 17.09
N ILE A 54 5.68 14.31 17.77
CA ILE A 54 4.74 14.12 18.90
C ILE A 54 4.97 15.17 20.00
N GLU A 55 6.24 15.47 20.33
CA GLU A 55 6.53 16.55 21.28
C GLU A 55 6.20 17.95 20.74
N SER A 56 6.31 18.19 19.44
CA SER A 56 5.94 19.46 18.81
C SER A 56 4.42 19.66 18.82
N GLU A 57 3.65 18.72 18.25
CA GLU A 57 2.19 18.74 18.14
C GLU A 57 1.51 18.98 19.50
N ILE A 58 1.92 18.24 20.54
CA ILE A 58 1.41 18.39 21.91
C ILE A 58 1.71 19.79 22.48
N ARG A 59 2.89 20.36 22.21
CA ARG A 59 3.29 21.69 22.72
C ARG A 59 2.59 22.81 21.97
N GLU A 60 2.44 22.65 20.65
CA GLU A 60 1.76 23.60 19.78
C GLU A 60 0.28 23.68 20.09
N THR A 61 -0.44 22.55 20.07
CA THR A 61 -1.89 22.52 20.36
C THR A 61 -2.20 23.07 21.75
N ALA A 62 -1.39 22.75 22.77
CA ALA A 62 -1.55 23.37 24.09
C ALA A 62 -1.32 24.88 24.10
N THR A 63 -0.41 25.40 23.28
CA THR A 63 -0.09 26.83 23.19
C THR A 63 -1.19 27.59 22.43
N ASN A 64 -1.60 27.07 21.28
CA ASN A 64 -2.64 27.66 20.43
C ASN A 64 -4.00 27.64 21.16
N PHE A 65 -4.36 26.55 21.84
CA PHE A 65 -5.56 26.46 22.68
C PHE A 65 -5.51 27.45 23.86
N LYS A 66 -4.36 27.52 24.55
CA LYS A 66 -4.12 28.49 25.64
C LYS A 66 -4.31 29.92 25.14
N ASP A 67 -3.84 30.27 23.96
CA ASP A 67 -3.96 31.64 23.46
C ASP A 67 -5.30 31.98 22.79
N ALA A 68 -6.03 31.02 22.20
CA ALA A 68 -7.41 31.24 21.79
C ALA A 68 -8.34 31.45 23.00
N PHE A 69 -8.35 30.50 23.95
CA PHE A 69 -9.33 30.48 25.04
C PHE A 69 -8.83 31.03 26.38
N LYS A 70 -7.60 31.56 26.43
CA LYS A 70 -6.96 32.10 27.64
C LYS A 70 -7.04 31.12 28.83
N LEU A 71 -6.76 29.85 28.53
CA LEU A 71 -6.73 28.75 29.49
C LEU A 71 -5.72 29.06 30.60
N LYS A 72 -6.14 28.85 31.85
CA LYS A 72 -5.42 29.30 33.06
C LYS A 72 -4.59 28.15 33.62
N HIS A 73 -3.32 28.40 33.91
CA HIS A 73 -2.41 27.47 34.59
C HIS A 73 -3.07 26.80 35.82
N SER A 74 -3.08 25.47 35.86
CA SER A 74 -3.73 24.73 36.96
C SER A 74 -2.93 24.81 38.27
N ASN A 75 -3.61 24.89 39.41
CA ASN A 75 -2.96 24.87 40.74
C ASN A 75 -2.41 23.49 41.12
N SER A 76 -2.78 22.44 40.39
CA SER A 76 -2.31 21.05 40.53
C SER A 76 -1.92 20.52 39.15
N GLU A 77 -0.85 19.72 39.08
CA GLU A 77 -0.45 19.05 37.84
C GLU A 77 -1.61 18.22 37.28
N GLN A 78 -1.85 18.28 35.97
CA GLN A 78 -2.86 17.48 35.29
C GLN A 78 -2.17 16.43 34.42
N THR A 79 -2.35 15.14 34.74
CA THR A 79 -1.81 14.03 33.94
C THR A 79 -2.77 13.68 32.81
N PHE A 80 -2.30 13.77 31.58
CA PHE A 80 -2.97 13.24 30.38
C PHE A 80 -2.22 11.98 29.94
N LYS A 81 -2.93 10.96 29.48
CA LYS A 81 -2.32 9.73 28.95
C LYS A 81 -2.71 9.54 27.50
N ILE A 82 -1.76 9.21 26.64
CA ILE A 82 -2.00 8.96 25.22
C ILE A 82 -1.53 7.53 24.91
N TYR A 83 -2.46 6.69 24.46
CA TYR A 83 -2.24 5.31 24.09
C TYR A 83 -2.20 5.19 22.57
N MET A 84 -1.00 5.00 22.02
CA MET A 84 -0.75 5.04 20.59
C MET A 84 -0.49 3.64 20.04
N PHE A 85 -1.47 3.09 19.31
CA PHE A 85 -1.34 1.81 18.62
C PHE A 85 -0.46 1.93 17.38
N ASP A 86 0.13 0.80 16.95
CA ASP A 86 1.02 0.78 15.79
C ASP A 86 0.26 0.89 14.45
N ASP A 87 -1.06 0.66 14.41
CA ASP A 87 -1.96 1.00 13.28
C ASP A 87 -3.44 1.00 13.69
N LYS A 88 -4.33 1.35 12.74
CA LYS A 88 -5.80 1.33 12.93
C LYS A 88 -6.33 -0.07 13.23
N ASP A 89 -5.82 -1.13 12.59
CA ASP A 89 -6.31 -2.49 12.79
C ASP A 89 -6.08 -2.95 14.24
N ASP A 90 -4.94 -2.61 14.84
CA ASP A 90 -4.67 -2.84 16.27
C ASP A 90 -5.53 -1.94 17.18
N TYR A 91 -5.71 -0.67 16.82
CA TYR A 91 -6.61 0.25 17.53
C TYR A 91 -8.05 -0.31 17.62
N THR A 92 -8.64 -0.67 16.48
CA THR A 92 -10.02 -1.17 16.39
C THR A 92 -10.15 -2.57 17.01
N HIS A 93 -9.23 -3.49 16.76
CA HIS A 93 -9.40 -4.89 17.17
C HIS A 93 -8.77 -5.28 18.53
N LEU A 94 -7.64 -4.68 18.92
CA LEU A 94 -7.11 -4.85 20.27
C LEU A 94 -7.77 -3.86 21.23
N GLY A 95 -7.84 -2.58 20.86
CA GLY A 95 -8.50 -1.53 21.66
C GLY A 95 -10.01 -1.67 21.76
N GLY A 96 -10.67 -2.29 20.78
CA GLY A 96 -12.07 -2.72 20.88
C GLY A 96 -12.31 -3.93 21.81
N SER A 97 -11.26 -4.64 22.24
CA SER A 97 -11.40 -5.85 23.05
C SER A 97 -11.67 -5.56 24.54
N GLU A 98 -12.42 -6.45 25.20
CA GLU A 98 -12.65 -6.41 26.66
C GLU A 98 -11.35 -6.43 27.47
N ARG A 99 -10.23 -6.94 26.91
CA ARG A 99 -8.92 -7.00 27.57
C ARG A 99 -8.21 -5.65 27.65
N PHE A 100 -8.47 -4.74 26.71
CA PHE A 100 -7.95 -3.38 26.75
C PHE A 100 -8.92 -2.45 27.51
N GLY A 101 -10.21 -2.81 27.58
CA GLY A 101 -11.23 -2.10 28.36
C GLY A 101 -11.59 -0.72 27.80
N SER A 102 -11.12 -0.41 26.59
CA SER A 102 -11.29 0.87 25.90
C SER A 102 -12.45 0.89 24.91
N TYR A 103 -12.96 -0.26 24.45
CA TYR A 103 -14.13 -0.35 23.56
C TYR A 103 -14.08 0.64 22.38
N LEU A 104 -12.96 0.63 21.67
CA LEU A 104 -12.71 1.39 20.44
C LEU A 104 -13.38 0.70 19.25
N GLY A 105 -13.76 1.49 18.24
CA GLY A 105 -14.35 1.06 16.97
C GLY A 105 -13.53 1.56 15.78
N ASP A 106 -14.21 2.01 14.73
CA ASP A 106 -13.60 2.50 13.49
C ASP A 106 -13.29 4.01 13.49
N GLU A 107 -13.51 4.72 14.60
CA GLU A 107 -13.18 6.13 14.77
C GLU A 107 -11.67 6.44 14.66
N GLY A 108 -11.32 7.69 14.29
CA GLY A 108 -9.92 8.13 14.10
C GLY A 108 -9.11 8.27 15.39
N GLY A 109 -9.79 8.54 16.50
CA GLY A 109 -9.24 8.63 17.84
C GLY A 109 -10.35 8.56 18.89
N LYS A 110 -9.99 8.58 20.19
CA LYS A 110 -10.99 8.63 21.27
C LYS A 110 -10.45 9.15 22.61
N CYS A 111 -11.05 10.22 23.14
CA CYS A 111 -10.76 10.78 24.45
C CYS A 111 -11.75 10.32 25.53
N TYR A 112 -11.24 9.67 26.58
CA TYR A 112 -11.98 9.24 27.76
C TYR A 112 -11.62 10.05 29.00
N TYR A 113 -12.60 10.74 29.56
CA TYR A 113 -12.49 11.46 30.83
C TYR A 113 -12.68 10.47 32.00
N LYS A 114 -11.60 10.11 32.71
CA LYS A 114 -11.62 9.11 33.79
C LYS A 114 -11.44 9.75 35.17
N GLY A 115 -12.17 9.23 36.15
CA GLY A 115 -12.19 9.72 37.54
C GLY A 115 -11.21 9.01 38.48
N GLU A 116 -9.98 8.70 38.04
CA GLU A 116 -8.90 8.33 38.96
C GLU A 116 -8.28 9.60 39.58
N ALA A 117 -7.71 9.50 40.79
CA ALA A 117 -7.32 10.68 41.56
C ALA A 117 -6.20 11.53 40.92
N ASP A 118 -5.39 10.93 40.06
CA ASP A 118 -4.14 11.51 39.52
C ASP A 118 -4.10 11.56 37.97
N VAL A 119 -5.20 11.19 37.29
CA VAL A 119 -5.32 11.14 35.81
C VAL A 119 -6.54 11.94 35.37
N PHE A 120 -6.36 12.84 34.41
CA PHE A 120 -7.39 13.76 33.92
C PHE A 120 -8.15 13.20 32.70
N ALA A 121 -7.42 12.70 31.70
CA ALA A 121 -7.96 12.09 30.50
C ALA A 121 -7.03 10.99 29.96
N GLU A 122 -7.62 9.98 29.33
CA GLU A 122 -6.93 9.00 28.48
C GLU A 122 -7.38 9.16 27.03
N MET A 123 -6.46 9.48 26.13
CA MET A 123 -6.68 9.50 24.68
C MET A 123 -6.14 8.21 24.06
N TYR A 124 -6.80 7.74 23.02
CA TYR A 124 -6.41 6.58 22.23
C TYR A 124 -6.30 7.03 20.77
N VAL A 125 -5.18 6.75 20.14
CA VAL A 125 -4.80 7.18 18.77
C VAL A 125 -3.96 6.09 18.11
N TYR A 126 -3.62 6.22 16.82
CA TYR A 126 -2.75 5.26 16.13
C TYR A 126 -1.73 5.93 15.20
N GLN A 127 -0.63 5.21 14.96
CA GLN A 127 0.38 5.62 13.98
C GLN A 127 -0.18 5.48 12.56
N GLN A 128 -0.03 6.53 11.75
CA GLN A 128 -0.43 6.54 10.35
C GLN A 128 0.44 7.53 9.56
N GLY A 129 1.72 7.20 9.36
CA GLY A 129 2.73 8.17 8.95
C GLY A 129 3.13 9.00 10.17
N GLY A 130 2.35 10.05 10.47
CA GLY A 130 2.38 10.74 11.76
C GLY A 130 1.63 9.95 12.85
N VAL A 131 0.94 10.68 13.73
CA VAL A 131 -0.02 10.12 14.70
C VAL A 131 -1.40 10.70 14.37
N HIS A 132 -2.32 9.85 13.93
CA HIS A 132 -3.62 10.31 13.45
C HIS A 132 -4.46 10.92 14.58
N ASN A 133 -5.09 12.07 14.32
CA ASN A 133 -5.95 12.82 15.23
C ASN A 133 -5.30 13.20 16.58
N LEU A 134 -3.97 13.31 16.66
CA LEU A 134 -3.28 13.59 17.93
C LEU A 134 -3.66 14.99 18.48
N GLN A 135 -3.81 15.99 17.62
CA GLN A 135 -4.14 17.35 18.04
C GLN A 135 -5.64 17.48 18.36
N HIS A 136 -6.52 16.84 17.58
CA HIS A 136 -7.96 16.71 17.78
C HIS A 136 -8.30 16.09 19.14
N GLU A 137 -7.77 14.89 19.42
CA GLU A 137 -8.01 14.19 20.68
C GLU A 137 -7.44 14.94 21.88
N PHE A 138 -6.28 15.56 21.73
CA PHE A 138 -5.71 16.39 22.79
C PHE A 138 -6.54 17.67 23.02
N ALA A 139 -7.10 18.28 21.97
CA ALA A 139 -8.00 19.41 22.06
C ALA A 139 -9.34 19.08 22.75
N HIS A 140 -9.88 17.86 22.61
CA HIS A 140 -10.99 17.37 23.44
C HIS A 140 -10.63 17.40 24.94
N GLY A 141 -9.46 16.88 25.32
CA GLY A 141 -8.97 16.92 26.69
C GLY A 141 -8.78 18.34 27.24
N LEU A 142 -8.22 19.24 26.43
CA LEU A 142 -8.08 20.66 26.78
C LEU A 142 -9.45 21.36 26.89
N THR A 143 -10.44 20.97 26.07
CA THR A 143 -11.82 21.47 26.14
C THR A 143 -12.51 21.05 27.44
N TYR A 144 -12.34 19.79 27.87
CA TYR A 144 -12.87 19.32 29.15
C TYR A 144 -12.24 20.05 30.35
N LEU A 145 -10.94 20.39 30.27
CA LEU A 145 -10.26 21.26 31.24
C LEU A 145 -10.77 22.71 31.18
N ALA A 146 -11.12 23.20 30.00
CA ALA A 146 -11.66 24.54 29.78
C ALA A 146 -13.12 24.70 30.24
N THR A 147 -13.97 23.66 30.18
CA THR A 147 -15.33 23.68 30.76
C THR A 147 -15.37 23.27 32.22
N GLY A 148 -14.28 22.72 32.77
CA GLY A 148 -14.25 22.14 34.12
C GLY A 148 -15.04 20.82 34.23
N GLY A 149 -15.23 20.13 33.10
CA GLY A 149 -16.00 18.90 32.97
C GLY A 149 -17.51 19.08 32.72
N GLU A 150 -17.98 20.33 32.60
CA GLU A 150 -19.36 20.63 32.22
C GLU A 150 -19.62 20.34 30.72
N HIS A 151 -20.87 19.97 30.41
CA HIS A 151 -21.28 19.53 29.07
C HIS A 151 -21.40 20.67 28.05
N LEU A 152 -21.00 20.38 26.81
CA LEU A 152 -21.01 21.25 25.64
C LEU A 152 -21.77 20.55 24.50
N PRO A 153 -22.56 21.26 23.66
CA PRO A 153 -23.19 20.66 22.48
C PRO A 153 -22.15 20.00 21.56
N ALA A 154 -22.45 18.82 21.01
CA ALA A 154 -21.49 18.00 20.24
C ALA A 154 -20.79 18.80 19.12
N VAL A 155 -21.57 19.53 18.32
CA VAL A 155 -21.07 20.42 17.25
C VAL A 155 -20.03 21.45 17.72
N LEU A 156 -20.14 21.97 18.94
CA LEU A 156 -19.15 22.89 19.51
C LEU A 156 -17.95 22.15 20.13
N MET A 157 -18.09 20.87 20.50
CA MET A 157 -17.00 20.04 21.00
C MET A 157 -16.11 19.55 19.86
N GLU A 158 -16.71 19.05 18.78
CA GLU A 158 -16.00 18.62 17.57
C GLU A 158 -15.40 19.81 16.83
N GLY A 159 -16.18 20.87 16.61
CA GLY A 159 -15.70 22.04 15.90
C GLY A 159 -14.52 22.75 16.59
N ILE A 160 -14.35 22.58 17.91
CA ILE A 160 -13.16 23.06 18.62
C ILE A 160 -11.96 22.15 18.36
N ALA A 161 -12.15 20.83 18.32
CA ALA A 161 -11.09 19.88 18.06
C ALA A 161 -10.62 19.94 16.59
N ASP A 162 -11.55 19.96 15.63
CA ASP A 162 -11.29 20.21 14.20
C ASP A 162 -10.50 21.52 14.00
N TYR A 163 -10.87 22.59 14.71
CA TYR A 163 -10.20 23.90 14.63
C TYR A 163 -8.74 23.88 15.15
N PHE A 164 -8.36 22.91 15.99
CA PHE A 164 -6.98 22.76 16.46
C PHE A 164 -6.15 21.77 15.66
N GLU A 165 -6.74 20.69 15.13
CA GLU A 165 -6.09 19.81 14.14
C GLU A 165 -5.68 20.59 12.88
N HIS A 166 -6.40 21.66 12.52
CA HIS A 166 -6.12 22.47 11.33
C HIS A 166 -5.52 23.87 11.62
N HIS A 167 -5.05 24.14 12.84
CA HIS A 167 -4.62 25.48 13.26
C HIS A 167 -3.22 25.87 12.75
N SER A 168 -2.30 24.92 12.81
CA SER A 168 -0.89 25.02 12.37
C SER A 168 -0.80 25.33 10.88
N ASP A 169 -1.59 24.59 10.10
CA ASP A 169 -1.40 24.40 8.67
C ASP A 169 -1.63 25.65 7.81
N HIS A 170 -2.35 26.64 8.34
CA HIS A 170 -2.90 27.77 7.58
C HIS A 170 -3.78 27.38 6.37
N LYS A 171 -4.11 26.09 6.22
CA LYS A 171 -5.04 25.49 5.26
C LYS A 171 -6.49 25.81 5.68
N PHE A 172 -6.83 27.10 5.63
CA PHE A 172 -8.10 27.78 5.98
C PHE A 172 -9.38 27.10 5.46
N ASN A 173 -9.24 26.14 4.55
CA ASN A 173 -10.29 25.52 3.76
C ASN A 173 -10.39 23.98 3.90
N SER A 174 -9.44 23.26 4.51
CA SER A 174 -9.34 21.77 4.45
C SER A 174 -10.67 21.03 4.72
N GLN A 175 -11.38 21.43 5.78
CA GLN A 175 -12.74 21.01 6.13
C GLN A 175 -13.76 22.13 5.89
N GLY A 176 -13.35 23.41 5.93
CA GLY A 176 -14.22 24.57 5.77
C GLY A 176 -14.87 24.65 4.38
N SER A 177 -14.08 24.48 3.32
CA SER A 177 -14.56 24.40 1.93
C SER A 177 -15.25 23.06 1.63
N SER A 178 -15.35 22.16 2.63
CA SER A 178 -16.16 20.95 2.54
C SER A 178 -17.62 21.17 2.97
N ILE A 179 -18.02 22.41 3.33
CA ILE A 179 -19.42 22.85 3.28
C ILE A 179 -19.83 23.11 1.82
N ASP A 180 -19.69 22.06 1.02
CA ASP A 180 -20.38 21.92 -0.25
C ASP A 180 -21.89 21.74 0.01
N LYS A 181 -22.73 21.85 -1.03
CA LYS A 181 -24.16 22.17 -0.98
C LYS A 181 -25.09 21.22 -0.20
N THR A 182 -24.59 20.12 0.36
CA THR A 182 -25.39 19.13 1.09
C THR A 182 -25.78 19.59 2.49
N GLU A 183 -27.06 19.95 2.63
CA GLU A 183 -27.84 20.12 3.86
C GLU A 183 -27.50 21.31 4.79
N ALA A 184 -26.22 21.55 5.10
CA ALA A 184 -25.79 22.55 6.11
C ALA A 184 -26.37 23.95 5.90
N THR A 185 -26.41 24.44 4.65
CA THR A 185 -26.90 25.79 4.30
C THR A 185 -28.40 25.99 4.55
N ASN A 186 -29.18 24.90 4.61
CA ASN A 186 -30.61 24.96 4.92
C ASN A 186 -30.86 25.14 6.42
N LEU A 187 -30.10 24.44 7.27
CA LEU A 187 -30.23 24.48 8.73
C LEU A 187 -29.96 25.87 9.31
N ASN A 188 -30.63 26.22 10.40
CA ASN A 188 -30.35 27.42 11.19
C ASN A 188 -29.47 27.10 12.42
N LEU A 189 -28.83 28.08 13.06
CA LEU A 189 -27.91 27.84 14.18
C LEU A 189 -28.56 27.11 15.38
N SER A 190 -29.88 27.17 15.56
CA SER A 190 -30.56 26.38 16.60
C SER A 190 -30.73 24.91 16.23
N GLU A 191 -30.80 24.59 14.94
CA GLU A 191 -30.84 23.21 14.41
C GLU A 191 -29.44 22.61 14.38
N ILE A 192 -28.45 23.37 13.90
CA ILE A 192 -27.02 23.02 13.93
C ILE A 192 -26.58 22.71 15.38
N LEU A 193 -26.85 23.60 16.34
CA LEU A 193 -26.57 23.35 17.76
C LEU A 193 -27.48 22.30 18.44
N SER A 194 -28.23 21.52 17.66
CA SER A 194 -28.98 20.35 18.12
C SER A 194 -28.67 19.07 17.33
N LEU A 195 -27.66 19.09 16.46
CA LEU A 195 -27.12 17.87 15.86
C LEU A 195 -26.38 17.06 16.94
N GLU A 196 -26.67 15.76 16.98
CA GLU A 196 -26.08 14.77 17.87
C GLU A 196 -25.63 13.56 17.05
N TYR A 197 -24.71 12.75 17.59
CA TYR A 197 -24.21 11.54 16.95
C TYR A 197 -25.31 10.49 16.70
N SER A 198 -25.16 9.74 15.61
CA SER A 198 -26.13 8.73 15.17
C SER A 198 -25.45 7.51 14.51
N GLU A 199 -26.25 6.51 14.16
CA GLU A 199 -25.82 5.35 13.34
C GLU A 199 -25.68 5.69 11.83
N ASN A 200 -25.81 6.97 11.44
CA ASN A 200 -25.60 7.43 10.06
C ASN A 200 -24.35 8.32 9.95
N ASP A 201 -23.35 7.83 9.20
CA ASP A 201 -22.08 8.53 8.96
C ASP A 201 -22.24 9.88 8.24
N GLU A 202 -23.25 10.03 7.37
CA GLU A 202 -23.52 11.31 6.70
C GLU A 202 -23.98 12.38 7.72
N ALA A 203 -24.82 11.99 8.68
CA ALA A 203 -25.27 12.88 9.76
C ALA A 203 -24.15 13.16 10.77
N ASN A 204 -23.27 12.18 11.02
CA ASN A 204 -22.07 12.38 11.84
C ASN A 204 -21.11 13.37 11.15
N SER A 205 -20.85 13.23 9.84
CA SER A 205 -20.02 14.18 9.09
C SER A 205 -20.54 15.62 9.14
N LEU A 206 -21.87 15.80 9.17
CA LEU A 206 -22.50 17.11 9.32
C LEU A 206 -22.20 17.78 10.67
N VAL A 207 -22.00 17.01 11.76
CA VAL A 207 -21.61 17.53 13.09
C VAL A 207 -20.25 18.21 13.03
N TYR A 208 -19.22 17.51 12.54
CA TYR A 208 -17.86 18.04 12.39
C TYR A 208 -17.84 19.29 11.49
N LYS A 209 -18.34 19.16 10.25
CA LYS A 209 -18.32 20.24 9.24
C LYS A 209 -19.01 21.52 9.71
N THR A 210 -20.24 21.42 10.23
CA THR A 210 -20.96 22.59 10.73
C THR A 210 -20.38 23.14 12.03
N GLY A 211 -19.74 22.28 12.82
CA GLY A 211 -18.98 22.66 14.00
C GLY A 211 -17.78 23.52 13.66
N HIS A 212 -16.85 22.99 12.87
CA HIS A 212 -15.61 23.66 12.52
C HIS A 212 -15.86 25.06 11.92
N ALA A 213 -16.76 25.18 10.94
CA ALA A 213 -17.08 26.49 10.35
C ALA A 213 -17.77 27.45 11.33
N LEU A 214 -18.59 26.95 12.26
CA LEU A 214 -19.16 27.78 13.33
C LEU A 214 -18.07 28.27 14.29
N ILE A 215 -17.07 27.44 14.61
CA ILE A 215 -15.93 27.87 15.44
C ILE A 215 -15.07 28.89 14.68
N MET A 216 -14.76 28.68 13.39
CA MET A 216 -14.02 29.66 12.57
C MET A 216 -14.75 31.02 12.53
N TYR A 217 -16.05 31.02 12.20
CA TYR A 217 -16.88 32.23 12.21
C TYR A 217 -16.87 32.94 13.58
N LEU A 218 -16.99 32.17 14.68
CA LEU A 218 -16.93 32.75 16.02
C LEU A 218 -15.55 33.33 16.33
N GLN A 219 -14.45 32.65 16.00
CA GLN A 219 -13.09 33.18 16.22
C GLN A 219 -12.80 34.43 15.38
N GLU A 220 -13.34 34.53 14.16
CA GLU A 220 -13.13 35.69 13.29
C GLU A 220 -14.00 36.89 13.70
N LYS A 221 -15.28 36.67 14.06
CA LYS A 221 -16.25 37.76 14.28
C LYS A 221 -16.52 38.10 15.76
N ASP A 222 -16.45 37.15 16.68
CA ASP A 222 -16.51 37.40 18.14
C ASP A 222 -15.77 36.31 18.96
N PRO A 223 -14.42 36.32 18.98
CA PRO A 223 -13.62 35.35 19.74
C PRO A 223 -13.82 35.45 21.27
N SER A 224 -14.50 36.50 21.75
CA SER A 224 -14.92 36.64 23.15
C SER A 224 -16.00 35.63 23.50
N LEU A 225 -16.99 35.45 22.62
CA LEU A 225 -18.24 34.77 22.91
C LEU A 225 -18.02 33.30 23.28
N LEU A 226 -17.21 32.58 22.50
CA LEU A 226 -16.90 31.17 22.77
C LEU A 226 -16.01 31.00 24.01
N ARG A 227 -14.98 31.84 24.16
CA ARG A 227 -14.10 31.86 25.35
C ARG A 227 -14.89 32.07 26.64
N ASP A 228 -15.77 33.07 26.66
CA ASP A 228 -16.51 33.45 27.87
C ASP A 228 -17.66 32.47 28.16
N TYR A 229 -18.18 31.77 27.14
CA TYR A 229 -19.05 30.61 27.31
C TYR A 229 -18.33 29.45 28.04
N LEU A 230 -17.13 29.08 27.60
CA LEU A 230 -16.31 28.04 28.25
C LEU A 230 -15.97 28.42 29.71
N ASP A 231 -15.50 29.66 29.97
CA ASP A 231 -15.18 30.08 31.35
C ASP A 231 -16.44 30.24 32.23
N ALA A 232 -17.63 30.49 31.65
CA ALA A 232 -18.89 30.48 32.39
C ALA A 232 -19.33 29.06 32.78
N LEU A 233 -19.15 28.07 31.90
CA LEU A 233 -19.30 26.65 32.24
C LEU A 233 -18.34 26.25 33.36
N ARG A 234 -17.05 26.60 33.23
CA ARG A 234 -15.98 26.35 34.23
C ARG A 234 -16.23 27.00 35.60
N GLN A 235 -17.06 28.04 35.66
CA GLN A 235 -17.48 28.71 36.90
C GLN A 235 -18.79 28.16 37.48
N GLY A 236 -19.48 27.22 36.80
CA GLY A 236 -20.81 26.74 37.16
C GLY A 236 -21.93 27.79 36.97
N ASP A 237 -21.68 28.86 36.20
CA ASP A 237 -22.64 29.95 36.00
C ASP A 237 -23.67 29.58 34.93
N SER A 238 -24.60 28.72 35.33
CA SER A 238 -25.71 28.23 34.50
C SER A 238 -26.69 29.30 34.00
N HIS A 239 -26.55 30.56 34.43
CA HIS A 239 -27.25 31.70 33.84
C HIS A 239 -26.43 32.30 32.70
N LYS A 240 -25.14 32.62 32.92
CA LYS A 240 -24.28 33.15 31.86
C LYS A 240 -24.09 32.14 30.72
N SER A 241 -23.90 30.86 31.01
CA SER A 241 -23.67 29.85 29.97
C SER A 241 -24.87 29.70 29.02
N LYS A 242 -26.11 29.82 29.55
CA LYS A 242 -27.34 29.86 28.74
C LYS A 242 -27.51 31.17 27.98
N ASP A 243 -27.08 32.29 28.56
CA ASP A 243 -27.10 33.59 27.89
C ASP A 243 -26.15 33.59 26.69
N PHE A 244 -24.89 33.16 26.85
CA PHE A 244 -23.92 33.02 25.76
C PHE A 244 -24.38 32.02 24.68
N LEU A 245 -24.93 30.86 25.06
CA LEU A 245 -25.50 29.92 24.07
C LEU A 245 -26.69 30.52 23.30
N SER A 246 -27.44 31.45 23.92
CA SER A 246 -28.52 32.21 23.26
C SER A 246 -27.96 33.32 22.36
N GLN A 247 -26.85 33.95 22.75
CA GLN A 247 -26.13 34.92 21.92
C GLN A 247 -25.57 34.25 20.65
N ILE A 248 -24.92 33.07 20.76
CA ILE A 248 -24.43 32.29 19.61
C ILE A 248 -25.58 32.01 18.63
N LYS A 249 -26.74 31.55 19.12
CA LYS A 249 -27.94 31.33 18.28
C LYS A 249 -28.46 32.60 17.60
N GLY A 250 -28.22 33.78 18.19
CA GLY A 250 -28.53 35.08 17.62
C GLY A 250 -27.66 35.49 16.43
N HIS A 251 -26.52 34.83 16.19
CA HIS A 251 -25.64 35.12 15.04
C HIS A 251 -26.14 34.52 13.71
N ASN A 252 -27.30 33.84 13.69
CA ASN A 252 -27.75 33.01 12.56
C ASN A 252 -27.62 33.66 11.17
N ASP A 253 -28.18 34.86 11.01
CA ASP A 253 -28.25 35.50 9.69
C ASP A 253 -26.86 36.01 9.25
N ASN A 254 -26.02 36.43 10.21
CA ASN A 254 -24.63 36.82 9.97
C ASN A 254 -23.75 35.61 9.64
N PHE A 255 -24.00 34.45 10.27
CA PHE A 255 -23.31 33.19 9.96
C PHE A 255 -23.69 32.69 8.56
N LYS A 256 -24.97 32.75 8.18
CA LYS A 256 -25.39 32.39 6.82
C LYS A 256 -24.86 33.36 5.75
N GLY A 257 -24.76 34.65 6.07
CA GLY A 257 -24.11 35.63 5.21
C GLY A 257 -22.62 35.30 5.02
N TRP A 258 -21.88 35.13 6.11
CA TRP A 258 -20.47 34.77 6.10
C TRP A 258 -20.20 33.46 5.35
N LEU A 259 -21.03 32.43 5.57
CA LEU A 259 -20.89 31.14 4.89
C LEU A 259 -21.04 31.27 3.37
N ALA A 260 -21.94 32.14 2.88
CA ALA A 260 -22.10 32.44 1.46
C ALA A 260 -21.13 33.51 0.92
N GLU A 261 -20.23 34.03 1.77
CA GLU A 261 -19.09 34.87 1.37
C GLU A 261 -17.76 34.08 1.35
N ASN A 262 -17.73 32.88 1.95
CA ASN A 262 -16.54 32.06 2.18
C ASN A 262 -16.72 30.60 1.70
N ASP A 263 -17.68 30.33 0.82
CA ASP A 263 -17.85 29.01 0.21
C ASP A 263 -16.91 28.77 -0.98
N THR A 264 -16.74 27.50 -1.32
CA THR A 264 -15.84 26.99 -2.36
C THR A 264 -16.17 27.52 -3.75
N GLU A 265 -17.45 27.61 -4.12
CA GLU A 265 -17.84 28.06 -5.45
C GLU A 265 -17.61 29.56 -5.61
N THR A 266 -17.97 30.34 -4.59
CA THR A 266 -17.66 31.77 -4.50
C THR A 266 -16.15 32.02 -4.59
N ALA A 267 -15.32 31.22 -3.91
CA ALA A 267 -13.87 31.31 -4.04
C ALA A 267 -13.38 30.97 -5.46
N MET A 268 -13.87 29.88 -6.06
CA MET A 268 -13.48 29.46 -7.40
C MET A 268 -13.93 30.42 -8.51
N GLU A 269 -15.09 31.09 -8.37
CA GLU A 269 -15.55 32.12 -9.32
C GLU A 269 -14.61 33.33 -9.34
N HIS A 270 -14.21 33.84 -8.17
CA HIS A 270 -13.27 34.97 -8.07
C HIS A 270 -11.92 34.69 -8.76
N LEU A 271 -11.47 33.43 -8.69
CA LEU A 271 -10.22 32.96 -9.31
C LEU A 271 -10.37 32.63 -10.81
N ASN A 272 -11.59 32.65 -11.36
CA ASN A 272 -11.90 32.21 -12.74
C ASN A 272 -11.57 30.73 -13.01
N ALA A 273 -11.75 29.88 -11.99
CA ALA A 273 -11.66 28.44 -12.15
C ALA A 273 -12.92 27.87 -12.83
N LEU A 274 -12.82 26.61 -13.25
CA LEU A 274 -13.87 25.84 -13.93
C LEU A 274 -14.37 24.73 -12.98
N GLN A 275 -15.66 24.43 -13.04
CA GLN A 275 -16.26 23.30 -12.35
C GLN A 275 -16.42 22.13 -13.32
N VAL A 276 -16.16 20.92 -12.83
CA VAL A 276 -16.45 19.67 -13.54
C VAL A 276 -17.81 19.18 -13.06
N THR A 277 -18.78 19.02 -13.96
CA THR A 277 -20.20 18.79 -13.61
C THR A 277 -20.77 17.53 -14.26
N LYS A 278 -21.80 16.93 -13.64
CA LYS A 278 -22.42 15.69 -14.14
C LYS A 278 -23.22 15.95 -15.42
N GLY A 279 -22.74 15.40 -16.52
CA GLY A 279 -23.39 15.44 -17.84
C GLY A 279 -24.37 14.30 -18.09
N ALA A 280 -24.47 13.90 -19.36
CA ALA A 280 -25.42 12.88 -19.80
C ALA A 280 -25.10 11.47 -19.23
N PHE A 281 -26.15 10.71 -18.90
CA PHE A 281 -26.05 9.29 -18.51
C PHE A 281 -25.41 8.44 -19.62
N ILE A 282 -24.55 7.51 -19.22
CA ILE A 282 -23.85 6.55 -20.07
C ILE A 282 -24.50 5.16 -19.92
N ALA A 283 -24.40 4.56 -18.73
CA ALA A 283 -24.79 3.18 -18.46
C ALA A 283 -24.99 2.91 -16.97
N THR A 284 -25.59 1.75 -16.65
CA THR A 284 -25.62 1.19 -15.29
C THR A 284 -24.71 -0.04 -15.20
N GLY A 285 -23.77 -0.03 -14.25
CA GLY A 285 -22.95 -1.18 -13.87
C GLY A 285 -23.31 -1.73 -12.49
N GLN A 286 -22.42 -2.54 -11.93
CA GLN A 286 -22.52 -3.06 -10.57
C GLN A 286 -21.13 -3.04 -9.92
N GLU A 287 -21.03 -2.56 -8.69
CA GLU A 287 -19.82 -2.59 -7.85
C GLU A 287 -20.14 -3.26 -6.50
N ILE A 288 -19.10 -3.65 -5.76
CA ILE A 288 -19.25 -4.11 -4.37
C ILE A 288 -18.94 -2.92 -3.46
N VAL A 289 -19.95 -2.45 -2.73
CA VAL A 289 -19.86 -1.28 -1.85
C VAL A 289 -20.33 -1.69 -0.45
N GLY A 290 -19.46 -1.58 0.56
CA GLY A 290 -19.77 -2.02 1.93
C GLY A 290 -20.03 -3.53 2.06
N GLY A 291 -19.49 -4.35 1.15
CA GLY A 291 -19.76 -5.79 1.11
C GLY A 291 -21.12 -6.15 0.48
N GLU A 292 -21.83 -5.20 -0.17
CA GLU A 292 -23.07 -5.45 -0.91
C GLU A 292 -22.88 -5.17 -2.41
N ILE A 293 -23.55 -5.92 -3.28
CA ILE A 293 -23.57 -5.61 -4.73
C ILE A 293 -24.60 -4.52 -4.98
N LYS A 294 -24.15 -3.30 -5.31
CA LYS A 294 -25.03 -2.15 -5.60
C LYS A 294 -24.98 -1.81 -7.08
N ASN A 295 -26.08 -1.31 -7.63
CA ASN A 295 -26.06 -0.80 -9.01
C ASN A 295 -25.38 0.58 -9.02
N ILE A 296 -24.55 0.83 -10.02
CA ILE A 296 -23.82 2.10 -10.18
C ILE A 296 -24.28 2.76 -11.46
N SER A 297 -24.65 4.03 -11.42
CA SER A 297 -24.99 4.82 -12.61
C SER A 297 -23.79 5.68 -13.01
N TYR A 298 -23.40 5.60 -14.27
CA TYR A 298 -22.29 6.38 -14.82
C TYR A 298 -22.77 7.46 -15.77
N TYR A 299 -22.07 8.59 -15.77
CA TYR A 299 -22.41 9.79 -16.52
C TYR A 299 -21.15 10.44 -17.10
N LYS A 300 -21.30 11.23 -18.16
CA LYS A 300 -20.20 12.08 -18.66
C LYS A 300 -19.81 13.15 -17.64
N ALA A 301 -18.58 13.63 -17.73
CA ALA A 301 -18.13 14.83 -17.04
C ALA A 301 -18.07 16.01 -18.02
N ASN A 302 -18.92 17.00 -17.80
CA ASN A 302 -18.85 18.30 -18.47
C ASN A 302 -17.76 19.17 -17.79
N ILE A 303 -17.23 20.15 -18.52
CA ILE A 303 -16.34 21.19 -17.99
C ILE A 303 -17.02 22.52 -18.24
N GLU A 304 -17.32 23.27 -17.18
CA GLU A 304 -18.21 24.43 -17.20
C GLU A 304 -17.60 25.56 -16.38
N LYS A 305 -17.93 26.82 -16.71
CA LYS A 305 -17.66 27.95 -15.82
C LYS A 305 -18.62 27.92 -14.63
N MET A 306 -18.27 28.64 -13.56
CA MET A 306 -19.16 28.84 -12.40
C MET A 306 -20.51 29.50 -12.75
N ASP A 307 -20.61 30.20 -13.88
CA ASP A 307 -21.87 30.77 -14.40
C ASP A 307 -22.75 29.77 -15.19
N GLY A 308 -22.28 28.53 -15.36
CA GLY A 308 -22.94 27.47 -16.13
C GLY A 308 -22.66 27.50 -17.64
N GLU A 309 -21.76 28.35 -18.16
CA GLU A 309 -21.32 28.22 -19.55
C GLU A 309 -20.47 26.95 -19.72
N ASN A 310 -20.98 25.97 -20.44
CA ASN A 310 -20.19 24.80 -20.84
C ASN A 310 -19.03 25.21 -21.76
N VAL A 311 -17.81 24.80 -21.39
CA VAL A 311 -16.56 25.08 -22.12
C VAL A 311 -15.86 23.82 -22.64
N GLY A 312 -16.31 22.63 -22.24
CA GLY A 312 -15.71 21.36 -22.65
C GLY A 312 -16.37 20.14 -21.99
N SER A 313 -15.72 18.99 -22.14
CA SER A 313 -16.11 17.73 -21.51
C SER A 313 -14.98 16.71 -21.57
N PHE A 314 -14.83 15.89 -20.54
CA PHE A 314 -13.95 14.73 -20.60
C PHE A 314 -14.57 13.58 -21.42
N SER A 315 -13.71 12.80 -22.08
CA SER A 315 -14.09 11.52 -22.69
C SER A 315 -14.21 10.43 -21.62
N PRO A 316 -15.24 9.56 -21.62
CA PRO A 316 -15.22 8.32 -20.84
C PRO A 316 -14.38 7.21 -21.52
N VAL A 317 -13.78 7.48 -22.68
CA VAL A 317 -13.02 6.54 -23.50
C VAL A 317 -11.55 6.95 -23.65
N GLU A 318 -10.65 6.01 -23.38
CA GLU A 318 -9.20 6.09 -23.62
C GLU A 318 -8.81 5.31 -24.90
N HIS A 319 -7.73 5.72 -25.58
CA HIS A 319 -7.19 5.03 -26.76
C HIS A 319 -5.68 4.81 -26.65
N VAL A 320 -5.26 3.56 -26.43
CA VAL A 320 -3.85 3.20 -26.18
C VAL A 320 -3.38 1.99 -26.98
N ALA A 321 -2.06 1.83 -27.13
CA ALA A 321 -1.48 0.58 -27.59
C ALA A 321 -1.60 -0.47 -26.47
N PHE A 322 -1.95 -1.70 -26.83
CA PHE A 322 -1.93 -2.85 -25.94
C PHE A 322 -1.20 -4.00 -26.64
N TYR A 323 -0.01 -4.35 -26.13
CA TYR A 323 1.00 -5.11 -26.87
C TYR A 323 1.28 -4.50 -28.26
N ASP A 324 0.73 -5.12 -29.32
CA ASP A 324 0.94 -4.72 -30.70
C ASP A 324 -0.36 -4.36 -31.44
N VAL A 325 -1.49 -4.25 -30.72
CA VAL A 325 -2.78 -3.76 -31.23
C VAL A 325 -3.13 -2.39 -30.63
N ALA A 326 -4.05 -1.67 -31.28
CA ALA A 326 -4.68 -0.49 -30.67
C ALA A 326 -5.86 -0.96 -29.82
N ARG A 327 -6.13 -0.31 -28.71
CA ARG A 327 -7.23 -0.62 -27.79
C ARG A 327 -7.99 0.65 -27.44
N ALA A 328 -9.31 0.61 -27.64
CA ALA A 328 -10.23 1.59 -27.07
C ALA A 328 -10.84 1.02 -25.77
N ILE A 329 -10.92 1.84 -24.71
CA ILE A 329 -11.46 1.43 -23.40
C ILE A 329 -12.46 2.47 -22.90
N ASN A 330 -13.73 2.08 -22.74
CA ASN A 330 -14.67 2.87 -21.95
C ASN A 330 -14.43 2.58 -20.46
N ARG A 331 -13.91 3.55 -19.70
CA ARG A 331 -13.49 3.37 -18.31
C ARG A 331 -14.66 3.32 -17.34
N ALA A 332 -15.75 4.02 -17.65
CA ALA A 332 -16.99 3.94 -16.88
C ALA A 332 -17.60 2.53 -16.87
N THR A 333 -17.53 1.77 -17.97
CA THR A 333 -18.13 0.42 -18.06
C THR A 333 -17.13 -0.75 -18.10
N ASN A 334 -15.84 -0.45 -18.25
CA ASN A 334 -14.80 -1.41 -18.60
C ASN A 334 -15.18 -2.27 -19.84
N ASP A 335 -15.78 -1.62 -20.84
CA ASP A 335 -15.93 -2.15 -22.20
C ASP A 335 -14.68 -1.82 -23.03
N THR A 336 -14.17 -2.82 -23.75
CA THR A 336 -12.88 -2.75 -24.46
C THR A 336 -13.04 -3.25 -25.89
N PHE A 337 -12.43 -2.55 -26.84
CA PHE A 337 -12.21 -3.04 -28.20
C PHE A 337 -10.73 -3.17 -28.50
N ASP A 338 -10.30 -4.38 -28.86
CA ASP A 338 -8.99 -4.63 -29.47
C ASP A 338 -9.11 -4.46 -30.98
N ILE A 339 -8.24 -3.66 -31.57
CA ILE A 339 -8.32 -3.23 -32.97
C ILE A 339 -7.07 -3.74 -33.68
N SER A 340 -7.25 -4.76 -34.52
CA SER A 340 -6.15 -5.42 -35.23
C SER A 340 -5.37 -4.47 -36.15
N LYS A 341 -4.11 -4.85 -36.44
CA LYS A 341 -3.15 -4.07 -37.25
C LYS A 341 -3.62 -3.72 -38.66
N GLU A 342 -4.63 -4.42 -39.19
CA GLU A 342 -5.25 -4.09 -40.46
C GLU A 342 -5.92 -2.70 -40.40
N TYR A 343 -6.49 -2.34 -39.24
CA TYR A 343 -7.23 -1.10 -39.01
C TYR A 343 -6.42 -0.03 -38.24
N HIS A 344 -5.08 -0.04 -38.33
CA HIS A 344 -4.19 0.94 -37.67
C HIS A 344 -4.07 2.25 -38.48
N PHE A 345 -5.19 2.74 -38.98
CA PHE A 345 -5.31 4.02 -39.67
C PHE A 345 -6.51 4.79 -39.12
N LEU A 346 -6.45 6.12 -39.20
CA LEU A 346 -7.55 7.02 -38.83
C LEU A 346 -8.01 7.81 -40.04
N LYS A 347 -9.28 7.61 -40.41
CA LYS A 347 -9.95 8.31 -41.50
C LYS A 347 -10.74 9.50 -40.96
N VAL A 348 -10.58 10.67 -41.57
CA VAL A 348 -11.45 11.83 -41.31
C VAL A 348 -12.83 11.56 -41.89
N VAL A 349 -13.85 11.58 -41.04
CA VAL A 349 -15.27 11.40 -41.40
C VAL A 349 -16.11 12.52 -40.80
N LYS A 350 -17.28 12.80 -41.38
CA LYS A 350 -18.25 13.74 -40.79
C LYS A 350 -19.37 13.02 -40.08
N THR A 351 -19.63 13.44 -38.85
CA THR A 351 -20.81 13.01 -38.08
C THR A 351 -22.08 13.69 -38.60
N SER A 352 -23.25 13.19 -38.17
CA SER A 352 -24.56 13.64 -38.68
C SER A 352 -24.91 15.10 -38.33
N ASP A 353 -24.21 15.70 -37.37
CA ASP A 353 -24.25 17.11 -37.00
C ASP A 353 -23.31 18.00 -37.83
N GLY A 354 -22.44 17.40 -38.65
CA GLY A 354 -21.48 18.09 -39.52
C GLY A 354 -20.11 18.37 -38.89
N GLN A 355 -19.80 17.84 -37.71
CA GLN A 355 -18.44 17.89 -37.16
C GLN A 355 -17.51 16.90 -37.87
N ASP A 356 -16.23 17.27 -38.02
CA ASP A 356 -15.18 16.34 -38.45
C ASP A 356 -14.69 15.50 -37.25
N LYS A 357 -14.61 14.18 -37.41
CA LYS A 357 -14.11 13.20 -36.43
C LYS A 357 -13.08 12.27 -37.08
N LEU A 358 -12.29 11.59 -36.28
CA LEU A 358 -11.44 10.49 -36.74
C LEU A 358 -12.08 9.14 -36.40
N THR A 359 -12.12 8.22 -37.36
CA THR A 359 -12.60 6.84 -37.13
C THR A 359 -11.56 5.82 -37.61
N TYR A 360 -11.49 4.67 -36.95
CA TYR A 360 -10.55 3.61 -37.32
C TYR A 360 -10.88 3.04 -38.72
N SER A 361 -9.87 2.88 -39.56
CA SER A 361 -10.01 2.32 -40.92
C SER A 361 -8.82 1.44 -41.30
N ASP A 362 -8.99 0.67 -42.37
CA ASP A 362 -7.85 0.11 -43.10
C ASP A 362 -7.09 1.18 -43.90
N GLN A 363 -6.00 0.78 -44.56
CA GLN A 363 -5.17 1.66 -45.40
C GLN A 363 -5.92 2.18 -46.64
N GLN A 364 -7.03 1.55 -47.02
CA GLN A 364 -7.85 1.91 -48.18
C GLN A 364 -9.02 2.84 -47.81
N GLY A 365 -9.26 3.07 -46.51
CA GLY A 365 -10.34 3.91 -45.98
C GLY A 365 -11.66 3.18 -45.76
N ASN A 366 -11.66 1.84 -45.71
CA ASN A 366 -12.80 1.06 -45.24
C ASN A 366 -12.82 1.09 -43.71
N GLU A 367 -13.93 1.51 -43.12
CA GLU A 367 -14.00 1.80 -41.68
C GLU A 367 -14.19 0.51 -40.85
N TYR A 368 -13.48 0.42 -39.73
CA TYR A 368 -13.46 -0.71 -38.81
C TYR A 368 -14.87 -1.13 -38.34
N GLN A 369 -15.80 -0.17 -38.19
CA GLN A 369 -17.20 -0.42 -37.82
C GLN A 369 -17.96 -1.35 -38.80
N ASN A 370 -17.47 -1.52 -40.03
CA ASN A 370 -18.08 -2.42 -41.02
C ASN A 370 -17.52 -3.85 -40.94
N SER A 371 -16.43 -4.08 -40.18
CA SER A 371 -15.70 -5.35 -40.10
C SER A 371 -16.43 -6.44 -39.31
N GLN A 372 -16.01 -7.70 -39.52
CA GLN A 372 -16.45 -8.82 -38.67
C GLN A 372 -15.88 -8.76 -37.27
N GLU A 373 -14.68 -8.20 -37.10
CA GLU A 373 -14.00 -8.07 -35.82
C GLU A 373 -14.80 -7.15 -34.89
N TYR A 374 -15.17 -5.96 -35.37
CA TYR A 374 -16.05 -5.02 -34.67
C TYR A 374 -17.39 -5.66 -34.29
N LYS A 375 -18.12 -6.25 -35.26
CA LYS A 375 -19.44 -6.87 -35.02
C LYS A 375 -19.37 -7.99 -33.97
N SER A 376 -18.28 -8.75 -33.97
CA SER A 376 -18.05 -9.83 -32.98
C SER A 376 -17.79 -9.27 -31.58
N GLN A 377 -17.08 -8.15 -31.47
CA GLN A 377 -16.82 -7.49 -30.19
C GLN A 377 -18.05 -6.72 -29.67
N VAL A 378 -18.82 -6.05 -30.54
CA VAL A 378 -20.13 -5.45 -30.21
C VAL A 378 -21.09 -6.49 -29.61
N LEU A 379 -21.15 -7.70 -30.17
CA LEU A 379 -21.96 -8.79 -29.61
C LEU A 379 -21.48 -9.21 -28.20
N ASN A 380 -20.17 -9.21 -27.94
CA ASN A 380 -19.63 -9.48 -26.61
C ASN A 380 -20.01 -8.37 -25.61
N VAL A 381 -19.89 -7.09 -25.98
CA VAL A 381 -20.33 -5.94 -25.17
C VAL A 381 -21.83 -6.05 -24.84
N LEU A 382 -22.68 -6.21 -25.87
CA LEU A 382 -24.13 -6.39 -25.69
C LEU A 382 -24.47 -7.57 -24.76
N SER A 383 -23.70 -8.66 -24.81
CA SER A 383 -23.91 -9.83 -23.95
C SER A 383 -23.66 -9.59 -22.45
N LYS A 384 -22.94 -8.53 -22.08
CA LYS A 384 -22.82 -8.09 -20.68
C LYS A 384 -24.16 -7.54 -20.14
N TYR A 385 -24.92 -6.86 -20.98
CA TYR A 385 -26.19 -6.19 -20.64
C TYR A 385 -27.42 -7.11 -20.83
N ASP A 386 -27.39 -7.98 -21.85
CA ASP A 386 -28.35 -9.07 -22.03
C ASP A 386 -27.66 -10.41 -22.32
N LYS A 387 -27.57 -11.25 -21.28
CA LYS A 387 -26.97 -12.58 -21.32
C LYS A 387 -27.65 -13.55 -22.31
N THR A 388 -28.88 -13.27 -22.76
CA THR A 388 -29.60 -14.13 -23.70
C THR A 388 -29.14 -13.93 -25.15
N LEU A 389 -28.60 -12.76 -25.51
CA LEU A 389 -28.21 -12.42 -26.88
C LEU A 389 -27.12 -13.34 -27.42
N LYS A 390 -26.06 -13.58 -26.64
CA LYS A 390 -24.92 -14.41 -27.07
C LYS A 390 -25.35 -15.85 -27.35
N LYS A 391 -25.98 -16.51 -26.38
CA LYS A 391 -26.56 -17.85 -26.56
C LYS A 391 -27.51 -17.93 -27.76
N THR A 392 -28.38 -16.93 -27.92
CA THR A 392 -29.30 -16.84 -29.07
C THR A 392 -28.56 -16.68 -30.40
N CYS A 393 -27.42 -16.00 -30.43
CA CYS A 393 -26.56 -15.88 -31.61
C CYS A 393 -25.83 -17.19 -31.89
N ASP A 394 -25.23 -17.82 -30.88
CA ASP A 394 -24.52 -19.10 -30.99
C ASP A 394 -25.45 -20.21 -31.53
N GLU A 395 -26.69 -20.29 -31.02
CA GLU A 395 -27.72 -21.21 -31.52
C GLU A 395 -28.10 -20.92 -32.98
N LYS A 396 -28.25 -19.65 -33.38
CA LYS A 396 -28.54 -19.28 -34.79
C LYS A 396 -27.35 -19.57 -35.72
N LEU A 397 -26.12 -19.31 -35.28
CA LEU A 397 -24.89 -19.58 -36.04
C LEU A 397 -24.72 -21.08 -36.26
N LYS A 398 -24.90 -21.90 -35.22
CA LYS A 398 -24.91 -23.36 -35.35
C LYS A 398 -25.99 -23.86 -36.33
N ASN A 399 -27.20 -23.29 -36.29
CA ASN A 399 -28.25 -23.64 -37.24
C ASN A 399 -27.89 -23.25 -38.69
N LEU A 400 -27.14 -22.15 -38.88
CA LEU A 400 -26.60 -21.74 -40.19
C LEU A 400 -25.51 -22.70 -40.66
N ASP A 401 -24.59 -23.13 -39.78
CA ASP A 401 -23.57 -24.15 -40.07
C ASP A 401 -24.21 -25.46 -40.54
N GLU A 402 -25.19 -25.97 -39.78
CA GLU A 402 -25.91 -27.20 -40.10
C GLU A 402 -26.69 -27.09 -41.41
N GLN A 403 -27.31 -25.93 -41.70
CA GLN A 403 -27.97 -25.68 -42.99
C GLN A 403 -26.98 -25.65 -44.16
N ILE A 404 -25.88 -24.90 -44.05
CA ILE A 404 -24.87 -24.76 -45.11
C ILE A 404 -24.18 -26.10 -45.39
N HIS A 405 -23.85 -26.85 -44.35
CA HIS A 405 -23.26 -28.18 -44.48
C HIS A 405 -24.21 -29.16 -45.17
N LYS A 406 -25.51 -29.11 -44.85
CA LYS A 406 -26.54 -29.93 -45.51
C LYS A 406 -26.74 -29.55 -46.98
N GLU A 407 -26.90 -28.26 -47.30
CA GLU A 407 -27.05 -27.79 -48.68
C GLU A 407 -25.83 -28.16 -49.54
N SER A 408 -24.61 -27.98 -49.01
CA SER A 408 -23.36 -28.36 -49.68
C SER A 408 -23.27 -29.88 -49.90
N THR A 409 -23.65 -30.69 -48.91
CA THR A 409 -23.68 -32.16 -49.04
C THR A 409 -24.70 -32.63 -50.08
N GLU A 410 -25.90 -32.05 -50.10
CA GLU A 410 -26.93 -32.37 -51.11
C GLU A 410 -26.47 -32.00 -52.53
N VAL A 411 -25.78 -30.88 -52.71
CA VAL A 411 -25.17 -30.48 -54.00
C VAL A 411 -24.05 -31.45 -54.42
N LEU A 412 -23.13 -31.78 -53.52
CA LEU A 412 -22.01 -32.70 -53.79
C LEU A 412 -22.50 -34.12 -54.08
N GLU A 413 -23.53 -34.62 -53.39
CA GLU A 413 -24.16 -35.90 -53.72
C GLU A 413 -24.72 -35.91 -55.14
N ARG A 414 -25.40 -34.85 -55.58
CA ARG A 414 -25.96 -34.75 -56.94
C ARG A 414 -24.86 -34.72 -58.01
N TYR A 415 -23.74 -34.04 -57.74
CA TYR A 415 -22.56 -34.10 -58.61
C TYR A 415 -21.95 -35.52 -58.67
N HIS A 416 -21.77 -36.18 -57.52
CA HIS A 416 -21.25 -37.56 -57.49
C HIS A 416 -22.18 -38.60 -58.14
N LYS A 417 -23.50 -38.35 -58.14
CA LYS A 417 -24.51 -39.13 -58.88
C LYS A 417 -24.60 -38.80 -60.38
N GLN A 418 -23.81 -37.84 -60.86
CA GLN A 418 -23.82 -37.33 -62.25
C GLN A 418 -25.17 -36.67 -62.65
N GLU A 419 -25.92 -36.14 -61.67
CA GLU A 419 -27.18 -35.41 -61.90
C GLU A 419 -26.97 -33.95 -62.33
N ILE A 420 -25.76 -33.41 -62.13
CA ILE A 420 -25.31 -32.08 -62.55
C ILE A 420 -23.87 -32.19 -63.08
N SER A 421 -23.47 -31.34 -64.04
CA SER A 421 -22.09 -31.33 -64.56
C SER A 421 -21.13 -30.56 -63.65
N TYR A 422 -19.82 -30.63 -63.94
CA TYR A 422 -18.81 -29.85 -63.21
C TYR A 422 -18.93 -28.35 -63.52
N GLU A 423 -19.28 -27.99 -64.75
CA GLU A 423 -19.61 -26.63 -65.15
C GLU A 423 -20.88 -26.15 -64.43
N GLU A 424 -21.92 -26.99 -64.35
CA GLU A 424 -23.16 -26.62 -63.63
C GLU A 424 -22.93 -26.45 -62.12
N LEU A 425 -22.05 -27.28 -61.52
CA LEU A 425 -21.56 -27.09 -60.16
C LEU A 425 -20.86 -25.73 -60.00
N LEU A 426 -19.98 -25.35 -60.93
CA LEU A 426 -19.23 -24.08 -60.90
C LEU A 426 -20.06 -22.83 -61.24
N GLU A 427 -21.06 -22.93 -62.12
CA GLU A 427 -21.88 -21.78 -62.55
C GLU A 427 -23.10 -21.54 -61.66
N LYS A 428 -23.76 -22.59 -61.16
CA LYS A 428 -25.00 -22.45 -60.36
C LYS A 428 -24.81 -22.67 -58.86
N TYR A 429 -23.84 -23.50 -58.47
CA TYR A 429 -23.73 -23.99 -57.09
C TYR A 429 -22.42 -23.60 -56.39
N ASN A 430 -21.49 -22.94 -57.09
CA ASN A 430 -20.27 -22.39 -56.50
C ASN A 430 -20.58 -21.43 -55.34
N PHE A 431 -21.65 -20.63 -55.43
CA PHE A 431 -22.12 -19.79 -54.32
C PHE A 431 -22.58 -20.60 -53.09
N ILE A 432 -22.96 -21.89 -53.24
CA ILE A 432 -23.32 -22.77 -52.12
C ILE A 432 -22.06 -23.42 -51.50
N THR A 433 -21.03 -23.68 -52.30
CA THR A 433 -19.78 -24.33 -51.85
C THR A 433 -18.64 -23.34 -51.52
N SER A 434 -18.80 -22.05 -51.85
CA SER A 434 -17.87 -20.96 -51.53
C SER A 434 -18.02 -20.49 -50.07
N SER A 435 -16.90 -20.12 -49.44
CA SER A 435 -16.89 -19.48 -48.12
C SER A 435 -17.59 -18.12 -48.08
N SER A 436 -17.66 -17.38 -49.20
CA SER A 436 -18.22 -16.02 -49.22
C SER A 436 -19.70 -15.97 -48.81
N ARG A 437 -20.55 -16.88 -49.34
CA ARG A 437 -21.98 -16.95 -48.94
C ARG A 437 -22.16 -17.21 -47.45
N TYR A 438 -21.31 -18.06 -46.86
CA TYR A 438 -21.38 -18.34 -45.44
C TYR A 438 -21.10 -17.06 -44.64
N GLU A 439 -20.04 -16.34 -45.00
CA GLU A 439 -19.66 -15.09 -44.34
C GLU A 439 -20.65 -13.94 -44.58
N GLU A 440 -21.27 -13.86 -45.76
CA GLU A 440 -22.39 -12.94 -46.05
C GLU A 440 -23.62 -13.21 -45.14
N LEU A 441 -24.02 -14.48 -45.01
CA LEU A 441 -25.16 -14.87 -44.17
C LEU A 441 -24.86 -14.70 -42.67
N LYS A 442 -23.64 -15.03 -42.24
CA LYS A 442 -23.12 -14.79 -40.89
C LYS A 442 -23.10 -13.29 -40.55
N ASN A 443 -22.65 -12.44 -41.47
CA ASN A 443 -22.73 -10.98 -41.33
C ASN A 443 -24.16 -10.50 -41.15
N SER A 444 -25.07 -10.89 -42.05
CA SER A 444 -26.48 -10.49 -41.97
C SER A 444 -27.17 -10.95 -40.68
N LEU A 445 -26.76 -12.12 -40.18
CA LEU A 445 -27.24 -12.70 -38.92
C LEU A 445 -26.73 -11.94 -37.68
N LEU A 446 -25.45 -11.54 -37.69
CA LEU A 446 -24.84 -10.68 -36.69
C LEU A 446 -25.52 -9.32 -36.67
N ASP A 447 -25.58 -8.61 -37.80
CA ASP A 447 -26.19 -7.28 -37.93
C ASP A 447 -27.63 -7.26 -37.40
N LYS A 448 -28.44 -8.25 -37.80
CA LYS A 448 -29.82 -8.39 -37.30
C LYS A 448 -29.88 -8.65 -35.80
N THR A 449 -28.94 -9.42 -35.24
CA THR A 449 -28.93 -9.77 -33.81
C THR A 449 -28.41 -8.60 -32.96
N ILE A 450 -27.41 -7.86 -33.44
CA ILE A 450 -26.89 -6.63 -32.85
C ILE A 450 -27.99 -5.57 -32.78
N ASN A 451 -28.63 -5.25 -33.91
CA ASN A 451 -29.68 -4.22 -33.95
C ASN A 451 -30.89 -4.58 -33.07
N THR A 452 -31.26 -5.86 -33.00
CA THR A 452 -32.30 -6.33 -32.06
C THR A 452 -31.84 -6.15 -30.60
N GLY A 453 -30.56 -6.44 -30.31
CA GLY A 453 -29.98 -6.30 -28.97
C GLY A 453 -29.86 -4.85 -28.51
N LEU A 454 -29.47 -3.92 -29.38
CA LEU A 454 -29.40 -2.49 -29.10
C LEU A 454 -30.78 -1.95 -28.68
N GLU A 455 -31.80 -2.16 -29.51
CA GLU A 455 -33.20 -1.80 -29.21
C GLU A 455 -33.69 -2.44 -27.90
N GLN A 456 -33.41 -3.73 -27.68
CA GLN A 456 -33.85 -4.47 -26.49
C GLN A 456 -33.16 -3.97 -25.21
N VAL A 457 -31.86 -3.68 -25.24
CA VAL A 457 -31.15 -3.12 -24.07
C VAL A 457 -31.62 -1.68 -23.80
N LYS A 458 -31.75 -0.85 -24.84
CA LYS A 458 -32.26 0.54 -24.73
C LYS A 458 -33.67 0.57 -24.13
N ALA A 459 -34.57 -0.30 -24.60
CA ALA A 459 -35.95 -0.38 -24.10
C ALA A 459 -36.12 -1.05 -22.71
N THR A 460 -35.22 -1.93 -22.28
CA THR A 460 -35.35 -2.68 -21.01
C THR A 460 -34.39 -2.25 -19.89
N LYS A 461 -33.33 -1.51 -20.23
CA LYS A 461 -32.31 -1.01 -19.29
C LYS A 461 -32.14 0.51 -19.32
N ASN A 462 -32.69 1.21 -20.31
CA ASN A 462 -32.46 2.64 -20.55
C ASN A 462 -30.97 2.98 -20.79
N ILE A 463 -30.18 2.02 -21.28
CA ILE A 463 -28.75 2.21 -21.61
C ILE A 463 -28.62 2.38 -23.12
N ASP A 464 -28.02 3.49 -23.55
CA ASP A 464 -27.83 3.79 -24.98
C ASP A 464 -26.51 3.22 -25.50
N VAL A 465 -26.45 1.89 -25.60
CA VAL A 465 -25.24 1.16 -26.02
C VAL A 465 -24.78 1.58 -27.43
N GLU A 466 -25.69 2.00 -28.32
CA GLU A 466 -25.36 2.50 -29.66
C GLU A 466 -24.43 3.71 -29.59
N LYS A 467 -24.78 4.69 -28.75
CA LYS A 467 -23.96 5.89 -28.51
C LYS A 467 -22.64 5.55 -27.80
N MET A 468 -22.68 4.64 -26.82
CA MET A 468 -21.46 4.19 -26.12
C MET A 468 -20.46 3.53 -27.09
N LEU A 469 -20.96 2.78 -28.08
CA LEU A 469 -20.17 2.16 -29.13
C LEU A 469 -19.61 3.19 -30.13
N GLU A 470 -20.41 4.19 -30.52
CA GLU A 470 -19.96 5.29 -31.37
C GLU A 470 -18.75 6.01 -30.75
N GLU A 471 -18.82 6.32 -29.46
CA GLU A 471 -17.73 6.99 -28.71
C GLU A 471 -16.47 6.12 -28.55
N MET A 472 -16.55 4.79 -28.74
CA MET A 472 -15.39 3.89 -28.75
C MET A 472 -14.67 3.80 -30.11
N ILE A 473 -15.24 4.34 -31.19
CA ILE A 473 -14.66 4.29 -32.54
C ILE A 473 -14.46 5.67 -33.19
N ASN A 474 -15.28 6.66 -32.83
CA ASN A 474 -15.27 8.00 -33.42
C ASN A 474 -14.62 9.01 -32.45
N ILE A 475 -13.31 9.19 -32.63
CA ILE A 475 -12.45 10.05 -31.83
C ILE A 475 -12.74 11.52 -32.17
N ASP A 476 -12.91 12.34 -31.13
CA ASP A 476 -12.95 13.80 -31.27
C ASP A 476 -11.53 14.36 -31.52
N PRO A 477 -11.29 15.16 -32.57
CA PRO A 477 -9.95 15.67 -32.87
C PRO A 477 -9.33 16.58 -31.81
N ASN A 478 -10.12 17.16 -30.89
CA ASN A 478 -9.60 17.93 -29.77
C ASN A 478 -8.91 17.03 -28.73
N LEU A 479 -9.26 15.74 -28.67
CA LEU A 479 -8.60 14.71 -27.85
C LEU A 479 -7.28 14.22 -28.45
N ILE A 480 -6.75 14.90 -29.49
CA ILE A 480 -5.43 14.64 -30.04
C ILE A 480 -4.41 15.62 -29.45
N ARG A 481 -3.58 15.12 -28.53
CA ARG A 481 -2.46 15.88 -27.95
C ARG A 481 -1.45 16.19 -29.05
N SER A 482 -1.44 17.43 -29.53
CA SER A 482 -0.68 17.86 -30.72
C SER A 482 -0.09 19.26 -30.51
N THR A 483 1.10 19.48 -31.08
CA THR A 483 1.80 20.78 -31.03
C THR A 483 1.51 21.67 -32.24
N ASN A 484 0.79 21.15 -33.23
CA ASN A 484 0.48 21.81 -34.50
C ASN A 484 -0.96 21.49 -34.92
N HIS A 485 -1.60 22.40 -35.65
CA HIS A 485 -2.94 22.19 -36.19
C HIS A 485 -2.98 21.01 -37.18
N ILE A 486 -3.85 20.04 -36.91
CA ILE A 486 -4.10 18.89 -37.79
C ILE A 486 -5.09 19.29 -38.89
N ASP A 487 -4.68 19.14 -40.14
CA ASP A 487 -5.49 19.33 -41.34
C ASP A 487 -6.51 18.19 -41.50
N LEU A 488 -7.74 18.44 -41.05
CA LEU A 488 -8.88 17.51 -41.04
C LEU A 488 -9.69 17.59 -42.34
N GLN A 489 -9.07 17.29 -43.49
CA GLN A 489 -9.84 17.15 -44.72
C GLN A 489 -10.64 15.84 -44.72
N GLU A 490 -11.96 15.91 -44.86
CA GLU A 490 -12.88 14.77 -45.04
C GLU A 490 -12.33 13.74 -46.06
N GLY A 491 -12.24 12.48 -45.65
CA GLY A 491 -11.67 11.37 -46.44
C GLY A 491 -10.14 11.25 -46.41
N LYS A 492 -9.40 12.15 -45.75
CA LYS A 492 -7.97 11.99 -45.48
C LYS A 492 -7.75 10.83 -44.50
N ILE A 493 -6.63 10.11 -44.65
CA ILE A 493 -6.27 8.95 -43.84
C ILE A 493 -4.88 9.17 -43.24
N PHE A 494 -4.76 9.03 -41.92
CA PHE A 494 -3.51 9.02 -41.17
C PHE A 494 -3.15 7.60 -40.75
N SER A 495 -1.87 7.31 -40.51
CA SER A 495 -1.43 6.05 -39.91
C SER A 495 -1.28 6.17 -38.39
N ILE A 496 -1.51 5.09 -37.66
CA ILE A 496 -1.27 5.00 -36.22
C ILE A 496 0.00 4.17 -35.99
N LYS A 497 0.85 4.57 -35.04
CA LYS A 497 1.98 3.74 -34.57
C LYS A 497 2.06 3.77 -33.04
N ALA A 498 2.27 2.57 -32.46
CA ALA A 498 2.66 2.40 -31.08
C ALA A 498 4.18 2.54 -30.95
N HIS A 499 4.67 3.33 -29.98
CA HIS A 499 6.10 3.55 -29.74
C HIS A 499 6.57 3.20 -28.32
N GLY A 500 5.65 2.85 -27.41
CA GLY A 500 6.01 2.46 -26.04
C GLY A 500 6.67 1.08 -25.97
N HIS A 501 7.40 0.81 -24.88
CA HIS A 501 8.19 -0.42 -24.72
C HIS A 501 7.52 -1.51 -23.85
N GLY A 502 6.69 -1.13 -22.87
CA GLY A 502 5.91 -2.06 -22.04
C GLY A 502 4.64 -2.59 -22.71
N ASN A 503 3.81 -3.31 -21.95
CA ASN A 503 2.56 -3.89 -22.46
C ASN A 503 1.48 -2.84 -22.84
N MET A 504 1.64 -1.58 -22.43
CA MET A 504 0.78 -0.46 -22.78
C MET A 504 1.60 0.79 -23.13
N GLY A 505 1.20 1.51 -24.17
CA GLY A 505 1.89 2.72 -24.65
C GLY A 505 0.98 3.64 -25.48
N ALA A 506 1.52 4.76 -25.95
CA ALA A 506 0.79 5.76 -26.70
C ALA A 506 0.53 5.36 -28.17
N LEU A 507 -0.59 5.84 -28.71
CA LEU A 507 -0.92 5.76 -30.14
C LEU A 507 -0.62 7.10 -30.80
N SER A 508 0.55 7.19 -31.46
CA SER A 508 0.92 8.36 -32.26
C SER A 508 0.24 8.35 -33.63
N ILE A 509 -0.40 9.47 -33.99
CA ILE A 509 -0.95 9.74 -35.31
C ILE A 509 0.16 10.28 -36.22
N GLN A 510 0.28 9.73 -37.43
CA GLN A 510 1.34 10.11 -38.38
C GLN A 510 0.82 10.30 -39.83
N ASP A 511 1.26 11.40 -40.45
CA ASP A 511 1.11 11.69 -41.88
C ASP A 511 2.46 11.38 -42.57
N GLY A 512 2.52 10.23 -43.24
CA GLY A 512 3.77 9.61 -43.68
C GLY A 512 4.68 9.25 -42.50
N ASP A 513 5.89 9.81 -42.48
CA ASP A 513 6.86 9.67 -41.39
C ASP A 513 6.76 10.81 -40.34
N THR A 514 5.82 11.75 -40.50
CA THR A 514 5.68 12.91 -39.61
C THR A 514 4.67 12.61 -38.50
N LYS A 515 5.10 12.62 -37.24
CA LYS A 515 4.20 12.59 -36.07
C LYS A 515 3.40 13.90 -36.00
N LEU A 516 2.07 13.81 -35.93
CA LEU A 516 1.17 14.96 -35.78
C LEU A 516 0.76 15.18 -34.32
N GLY A 517 0.63 14.10 -33.55
CA GLY A 517 0.20 14.10 -32.16
C GLY A 517 -0.15 12.69 -31.68
N GLU A 518 -0.80 12.60 -30.53
CA GLU A 518 -1.18 11.36 -29.83
C GLU A 518 -2.67 11.33 -29.52
N LEU A 519 -3.26 10.14 -29.54
CA LEU A 519 -4.58 9.90 -28.98
C LEU A 519 -4.55 9.98 -27.45
N SER A 520 -5.62 10.53 -26.85
CA SER A 520 -5.79 10.60 -25.40
C SER A 520 -5.71 9.24 -24.71
N SER A 521 -4.79 9.11 -23.75
CA SER A 521 -4.81 8.07 -22.71
C SER A 521 -5.59 8.48 -21.46
N GLU A 522 -6.14 9.70 -21.45
CA GLU A 522 -6.88 10.31 -20.35
C GLU A 522 -8.39 10.09 -20.54
N SER A 523 -9.11 9.88 -19.43
CA SER A 523 -10.57 9.81 -19.38
C SER A 523 -11.14 10.46 -18.11
N GLY A 524 -12.42 10.84 -18.16
CA GLY A 524 -13.14 11.42 -17.02
C GLY A 524 -14.65 11.16 -17.09
N PHE A 525 -15.23 10.73 -15.97
CA PHE A 525 -16.65 10.37 -15.86
C PHE A 525 -17.15 10.53 -14.42
N PHE A 526 -18.46 10.65 -14.22
CA PHE A 526 -19.08 10.59 -12.89
C PHE A 526 -19.64 9.19 -12.61
N LYS A 527 -19.53 8.73 -11.36
CA LYS A 527 -20.25 7.57 -10.82
C LYS A 527 -21.19 8.00 -9.69
N GLN A 528 -22.34 7.32 -9.58
CA GLN A 528 -23.32 7.49 -8.50
C GLN A 528 -23.81 6.11 -8.04
N VAL A 529 -23.66 5.83 -6.74
CA VAL A 529 -24.03 4.54 -6.13
C VAL A 529 -25.53 4.52 -5.83
N GLU A 530 -26.21 3.41 -6.12
CA GLU A 530 -27.60 3.20 -5.72
C GLU A 530 -27.80 3.36 -4.20
N GLY A 531 -28.66 4.32 -3.83
CA GLY A 531 -28.97 4.66 -2.44
C GLY A 531 -28.13 5.78 -1.83
N GLN A 532 -27.09 6.27 -2.52
CA GLN A 532 -26.32 7.44 -2.09
C GLN A 532 -26.74 8.71 -2.85
N THR A 533 -26.69 9.85 -2.16
CA THR A 533 -26.93 11.18 -2.73
C THR A 533 -25.68 11.74 -3.40
N LYS A 534 -24.51 11.46 -2.81
CA LYS A 534 -23.18 11.91 -3.24
C LYS A 534 -22.85 11.41 -4.65
N GLU A 535 -22.13 12.24 -5.39
CA GLU A 535 -21.66 11.96 -6.75
C GLU A 535 -20.13 12.07 -6.77
N THR A 536 -19.47 11.14 -7.43
CA THR A 536 -18.00 11.09 -7.48
C THR A 536 -17.54 11.28 -8.92
N PHE A 537 -16.76 12.32 -9.19
CA PHE A 537 -15.99 12.44 -10.42
C PHE A 537 -14.77 11.53 -10.34
N ILE A 538 -14.52 10.76 -11.40
CA ILE A 538 -13.35 9.92 -11.60
C ILE A 538 -12.58 10.48 -12.79
N PHE A 539 -11.28 10.72 -12.61
CA PHE A 539 -10.33 10.98 -13.69
C PHE A 539 -9.25 9.90 -13.70
N GLU A 540 -8.94 9.38 -14.89
CA GLU A 540 -7.92 8.33 -15.06
C GLU A 540 -7.02 8.67 -16.25
N ASP A 541 -5.73 8.37 -16.16
CA ASP A 541 -4.82 8.29 -17.32
C ASP A 541 -4.04 6.99 -17.23
N ILE A 542 -4.37 6.04 -18.10
CA ILE A 542 -3.81 4.68 -18.08
C ILE A 542 -2.30 4.64 -18.40
N LEU A 543 -1.76 5.60 -19.16
CA LEU A 543 -0.31 5.70 -19.38
C LEU A 543 0.39 6.39 -18.21
N HIS A 544 -0.33 7.27 -17.51
CA HIS A 544 0.10 7.68 -16.17
C HIS A 544 -0.03 6.56 -15.12
N ASN A 545 -0.85 5.52 -15.35
CA ASN A 545 -1.29 4.59 -14.31
C ASN A 545 -1.86 5.35 -13.09
N LEU A 546 -2.57 6.44 -13.38
CA LEU A 546 -3.11 7.40 -12.42
C LEU A 546 -4.63 7.29 -12.42
N ASN A 547 -5.21 7.28 -11.22
CA ASN A 547 -6.64 7.26 -10.98
C ASN A 547 -6.89 8.20 -9.80
N THR A 548 -7.85 9.10 -9.92
CA THR A 548 -8.20 10.03 -8.85
C THR A 548 -9.70 10.25 -8.81
N GLN A 549 -10.24 10.23 -7.60
CA GLN A 549 -11.67 10.38 -7.34
C GLN A 549 -11.94 11.62 -6.50
N TYR A 550 -13.01 12.33 -6.83
CA TYR A 550 -13.45 13.55 -6.18
C TYR A 550 -14.93 13.44 -5.84
N ASP A 551 -15.25 13.40 -4.56
CA ASP A 551 -16.64 13.30 -4.12
C ASP A 551 -17.22 14.70 -3.84
N GLY A 552 -18.43 14.97 -4.35
CA GLY A 552 -19.17 16.21 -4.09
C GLY A 552 -18.94 17.28 -5.17
N GLY A 553 -17.71 17.44 -5.64
CA GLY A 553 -17.36 18.33 -6.74
C GLY A 553 -15.89 18.19 -7.15
N ALA A 554 -15.55 18.68 -8.34
CA ALA A 554 -14.17 18.78 -8.79
C ALA A 554 -13.97 20.08 -9.58
N TYR A 555 -12.78 20.66 -9.46
CA TYR A 555 -12.45 21.97 -10.03
C TYR A 555 -11.19 21.87 -10.91
N MET A 556 -11.09 22.75 -11.90
CA MET A 556 -9.96 22.80 -12.83
C MET A 556 -9.57 24.25 -13.13
N ALA A 557 -8.27 24.53 -13.20
CA ALA A 557 -7.74 25.85 -13.52
C ALA A 557 -6.79 25.79 -14.73
N ILE A 558 -6.72 26.90 -15.47
CA ILE A 558 -5.88 27.05 -16.67
C ILE A 558 -4.79 28.09 -16.40
N THR A 559 -3.52 27.70 -16.55
CA THR A 559 -2.37 28.61 -16.50
C THR A 559 -1.73 28.74 -17.88
N LYS A 560 -0.83 29.73 -18.03
CA LYS A 560 -0.09 29.98 -19.28
C LYS A 560 1.38 30.26 -18.97
N GLU A 561 2.21 29.24 -19.10
CA GLU A 561 3.61 29.22 -18.68
C GLU A 561 4.52 29.14 -19.91
N ASN A 562 5.49 30.05 -20.03
CA ASN A 562 6.39 30.16 -21.18
C ASN A 562 5.69 30.24 -22.57
N GLY A 563 4.41 30.60 -22.60
CA GLY A 563 3.56 30.65 -23.80
C GLY A 563 2.73 29.40 -24.07
N HIS A 564 2.95 28.31 -23.33
CA HIS A 564 2.15 27.09 -23.38
C HIS A 564 1.01 27.15 -22.36
N TYR A 565 -0.15 26.60 -22.70
CA TYR A 565 -1.24 26.43 -21.74
C TYR A 565 -1.07 25.13 -20.96
N LYS A 566 -1.44 25.16 -19.69
CA LYS A 566 -1.49 24.01 -18.79
C LYS A 566 -2.87 24.01 -18.12
N ALA A 567 -3.51 22.86 -18.06
CA ALA A 567 -4.68 22.66 -17.20
C ALA A 567 -4.25 21.82 -16.00
N SER A 568 -4.84 22.09 -14.85
CA SER A 568 -4.62 21.30 -13.64
C SER A 568 -5.92 21.14 -12.88
N LEU A 569 -6.17 19.92 -12.38
CA LEU A 569 -7.24 19.71 -11.40
C LEU A 569 -6.77 20.31 -10.05
N ILE A 570 -7.69 20.98 -9.37
CA ILE A 570 -7.49 21.62 -8.06
C ILE A 570 -8.57 21.14 -7.08
N ASP A 571 -8.26 21.13 -5.79
CA ASP A 571 -9.14 20.65 -4.71
C ASP A 571 -10.22 21.66 -4.29
N GLY A 572 -10.19 22.86 -4.85
CA GLY A 572 -11.05 23.99 -4.46
C GLY A 572 -10.55 24.76 -3.23
N ARG A 573 -9.39 24.41 -2.66
CA ARG A 573 -8.83 25.06 -1.47
C ARG A 573 -7.81 26.11 -1.88
N THR A 574 -8.05 27.36 -1.47
CA THR A 574 -7.01 28.39 -1.47
C THR A 574 -6.27 28.35 -0.14
N VAL A 575 -4.94 28.45 -0.19
CA VAL A 575 -4.03 28.45 0.96
C VAL A 575 -3.25 29.76 0.96
N GLU A 576 -3.13 30.43 2.11
CA GLU A 576 -2.39 31.71 2.21
C GLU A 576 -0.87 31.52 2.16
N ARG A 577 -0.40 30.39 2.71
CA ARG A 577 0.97 29.87 2.77
C ARG A 577 0.93 28.53 3.52
N ASP A 578 1.96 27.71 3.40
CA ASP A 578 2.14 26.49 4.21
C ASP A 578 3.64 26.26 4.51
N GLU A 579 4.02 25.03 4.87
CA GLU A 579 5.41 24.62 5.13
C GLU A 579 6.26 24.48 3.85
N TYR A 580 5.64 24.46 2.66
CA TYR A 580 6.29 24.29 1.36
C TYR A 580 6.39 25.61 0.58
N PHE A 581 5.45 26.55 0.81
CA PHE A 581 5.27 27.78 0.04
C PHE A 581 4.94 29.00 0.91
N ASP A 582 5.83 29.99 0.91
CA ASP A 582 5.69 31.31 1.57
C ASP A 582 4.65 32.26 0.89
N GLU A 583 3.86 31.78 -0.08
CA GLU A 583 2.94 32.61 -0.86
C GLU A 583 1.56 31.95 -1.10
N ALA A 584 0.55 32.79 -1.32
CA ALA A 584 -0.83 32.35 -1.51
C ALA A 584 -1.01 31.62 -2.84
N HIS A 585 -1.62 30.43 -2.76
CA HIS A 585 -1.71 29.50 -3.87
C HIS A 585 -2.97 28.61 -3.80
N LEU A 586 -3.23 27.89 -4.88
CA LEU A 586 -4.03 26.69 -4.93
C LEU A 586 -3.09 25.49 -4.89
N HIS A 587 -3.38 24.48 -4.07
CA HIS A 587 -2.77 23.18 -4.28
C HIS A 587 -3.22 22.65 -5.65
N GLU A 588 -2.29 22.15 -6.43
CA GLU A 588 -2.65 21.16 -7.43
C GLU A 588 -3.18 19.90 -6.75
N ASN A 589 -4.04 19.13 -7.43
CA ASN A 589 -4.25 17.70 -7.09
C ASN A 589 -3.06 16.83 -7.54
N GLU A 590 -1.87 17.34 -7.21
CA GLU A 590 -0.51 16.78 -7.11
C GLU A 590 0.12 16.05 -8.31
N LEU A 591 -0.64 15.43 -9.21
CA LEU A 591 -0.14 14.72 -10.39
C LEU A 591 -1.03 14.93 -11.63
N LEU A 592 -1.96 15.88 -11.58
CA LEU A 592 -3.14 15.89 -12.44
C LEU A 592 -3.12 17.07 -13.40
N HIS A 593 -2.41 16.81 -14.51
CA HIS A 593 -2.32 17.68 -15.67
C HIS A 593 -3.15 17.12 -16.84
N PRO A 594 -4.50 17.24 -16.80
CA PRO A 594 -5.33 16.88 -17.95
C PRO A 594 -4.95 17.71 -19.18
N SER A 595 -5.09 17.11 -20.36
CA SER A 595 -4.91 17.80 -21.63
C SER A 595 -5.87 18.98 -21.76
N THR A 596 -5.35 20.14 -22.17
CA THR A 596 -6.19 21.29 -22.56
C THR A 596 -7.11 20.97 -23.75
N GLY A 597 -6.93 19.83 -24.43
CA GLY A 597 -7.79 19.32 -25.49
C GLY A 597 -9.20 18.90 -25.06
N HIS A 598 -9.48 18.72 -23.76
CA HIS A 598 -10.85 18.54 -23.26
C HIS A 598 -11.69 19.85 -23.33
N ILE A 599 -11.08 20.99 -23.69
CA ILE A 599 -11.68 22.33 -23.69
C ILE A 599 -11.88 22.82 -25.13
N GLN A 600 -13.09 23.29 -25.44
CA GLN A 600 -13.54 23.67 -26.79
C GLN A 600 -13.75 25.19 -26.93
N LYS A 601 -13.00 25.99 -26.17
CA LYS A 601 -13.12 27.46 -26.08
C LYS A 601 -11.74 28.13 -26.12
N ASP A 602 -11.74 29.45 -26.28
CA ASP A 602 -10.53 30.27 -26.18
C ASP A 602 -9.93 30.22 -24.77
N LEU A 603 -8.76 29.59 -24.65
CA LEU A 603 -8.05 29.39 -23.37
C LEU A 603 -7.60 30.70 -22.73
N ASP A 604 -7.32 31.76 -23.51
CA ASP A 604 -6.96 33.07 -22.94
C ASP A 604 -8.12 33.71 -22.14
N SER A 605 -9.38 33.36 -22.46
CA SER A 605 -10.55 33.77 -21.68
C SER A 605 -10.75 33.00 -20.36
N LEU A 606 -10.10 31.83 -20.23
CA LEU A 606 -10.28 30.88 -19.12
C LEU A 606 -9.08 30.85 -18.15
N LEU A 607 -8.12 31.77 -18.31
CA LEU A 607 -6.94 31.83 -17.44
C LEU A 607 -7.31 32.14 -15.99
N LEU A 608 -6.66 31.42 -15.08
CA LEU A 608 -6.68 31.63 -13.63
C LEU A 608 -6.30 33.08 -13.27
N ARG A 609 -6.94 33.64 -12.24
CA ARG A 609 -6.77 35.03 -11.80
C ARG A 609 -6.32 35.10 -10.35
N GLY A 610 -5.49 36.08 -10.04
CA GLY A 610 -5.17 36.49 -8.67
C GLY A 610 -4.26 35.56 -7.85
N THR A 611 -4.13 34.28 -8.24
CA THR A 611 -3.35 33.27 -7.51
C THR A 611 -2.47 32.42 -8.45
N LYS A 612 -1.63 31.57 -7.87
CA LYS A 612 -0.85 30.53 -8.55
C LYS A 612 -1.43 29.15 -8.27
N ILE A 613 -1.12 28.17 -9.12
CA ILE A 613 -1.18 26.75 -8.76
C ILE A 613 0.24 26.34 -8.40
N LEU A 614 0.44 25.72 -7.23
CA LEU A 614 1.73 25.20 -6.80
C LEU A 614 1.61 23.70 -6.52
N ASN A 615 2.69 22.98 -6.81
CA ASN A 615 2.82 21.54 -6.61
C ASN A 615 4.04 21.31 -5.74
N HIS A 616 3.91 20.47 -4.71
CA HIS A 616 5.00 20.13 -3.79
C HIS A 616 6.31 19.80 -4.51
N GLN A 617 6.27 19.17 -5.70
CA GLN A 617 7.46 18.86 -6.51
C GLN A 617 8.30 20.07 -6.98
N ASP A 618 7.81 21.30 -6.85
CA ASP A 618 8.47 22.54 -7.28
C ASP A 618 8.88 23.47 -6.11
N SER A 619 8.61 23.10 -4.86
CA SER A 619 9.24 23.73 -3.69
C SER A 619 10.69 23.28 -3.55
N GLU A 620 11.58 24.15 -3.03
CA GLU A 620 12.95 23.74 -2.66
C GLU A 620 12.98 22.91 -1.36
N HIS A 621 11.97 23.05 -0.50
CA HIS A 621 11.89 22.34 0.79
C HIS A 621 11.63 20.83 0.63
N THR A 622 10.90 20.46 -0.42
CA THR A 622 10.51 19.06 -0.70
C THR A 622 11.59 18.26 -1.42
N GLN A 623 12.70 18.89 -1.80
CA GLN A 623 13.82 18.26 -2.52
C GLN A 623 14.96 17.93 -1.56
N TYR A 624 15.70 16.84 -1.83
CA TYR A 624 16.96 16.60 -1.11
C TYR A 624 17.91 17.79 -1.27
N SER A 625 18.37 18.37 -0.17
CA SER A 625 19.42 19.40 -0.20
C SER A 625 20.73 18.85 -0.79
N ASP A 626 21.59 19.72 -1.32
CA ASP A 626 22.88 19.29 -1.87
C ASP A 626 23.80 18.65 -0.82
N GLU A 627 23.64 18.97 0.47
CA GLU A 627 24.35 18.31 1.57
C GLU A 627 23.84 16.89 1.81
N GLN A 628 22.52 16.66 1.75
CA GLN A 628 21.92 15.31 1.78
C GLN A 628 22.34 14.49 0.56
N LYS A 629 22.35 15.08 -0.65
CA LYS A 629 22.82 14.39 -1.87
C LYS A 629 24.29 13.96 -1.78
N ALA A 630 25.14 14.80 -1.18
CA ALA A 630 26.57 14.53 -1.07
C ALA A 630 26.95 13.54 0.05
N ASN A 631 26.27 13.58 1.20
CA ASN A 631 26.69 12.88 2.42
C ASN A 631 25.64 11.92 3.03
N GLY A 632 24.36 12.09 2.67
CA GLY A 632 23.25 11.31 3.19
C GLY A 632 22.97 10.02 2.41
N VAL A 633 21.96 9.29 2.87
CA VAL A 633 21.34 8.19 2.11
C VAL A 633 20.10 8.76 1.41
N ILE A 634 20.01 8.61 0.09
CA ILE A 634 18.92 9.15 -0.74
C ILE A 634 18.43 8.12 -1.75
N VAL A 635 17.26 8.35 -2.34
CA VAL A 635 16.74 7.55 -3.46
C VAL A 635 16.73 8.41 -4.72
N GLU A 636 17.29 7.89 -5.81
CA GLU A 636 17.33 8.57 -7.11
C GLU A 636 16.87 7.68 -8.25
N LYS A 637 16.57 8.31 -9.40
CA LYS A 637 16.33 7.63 -10.67
C LYS A 637 17.54 6.81 -11.11
N GLY A 638 17.29 5.57 -11.45
CA GLY A 638 18.21 4.69 -12.16
C GLY A 638 17.90 4.62 -13.65
N THR A 639 17.88 3.40 -14.16
CA THR A 639 17.61 3.05 -15.55
C THR A 639 16.16 3.36 -15.94
N LEU A 640 15.91 3.86 -17.16
CA LEU A 640 14.56 3.91 -17.73
C LEU A 640 14.07 2.48 -17.98
N LEU A 641 12.91 2.11 -17.40
CA LEU A 641 12.36 0.75 -17.43
C LEU A 641 11.22 0.60 -18.43
N ASP A 642 10.30 1.56 -18.48
CA ASP A 642 9.24 1.65 -19.49
C ASP A 642 9.17 3.08 -20.02
N ASN A 643 9.27 3.23 -21.34
CA ASN A 643 8.97 4.47 -22.02
C ASN A 643 7.57 4.36 -22.64
N LYS A 644 6.68 5.32 -22.38
CA LYS A 644 5.29 5.21 -22.86
C LYS A 644 5.12 5.55 -24.35
N GLY A 645 6.14 6.09 -25.02
CA GLY A 645 6.11 6.49 -26.42
C GLY A 645 5.39 7.82 -26.68
N THR A 646 5.17 8.62 -25.63
CA THR A 646 4.55 9.94 -25.65
C THR A 646 5.55 11.06 -25.95
N ASP A 647 5.06 12.28 -26.20
CA ASP A 647 5.84 13.53 -26.29
C ASP A 647 6.12 14.15 -24.89
N ARG A 648 5.85 13.42 -23.80
CA ARG A 648 6.10 13.81 -22.42
C ARG A 648 7.03 12.80 -21.73
N THR A 649 7.49 13.09 -20.51
CA THR A 649 8.44 12.23 -19.75
C THR A 649 8.10 12.14 -18.26
N ASP A 650 6.90 12.59 -17.91
CA ASP A 650 6.23 12.46 -16.61
C ASP A 650 5.45 11.13 -16.50
N ASP A 651 5.11 10.49 -17.62
CA ASP A 651 4.59 9.13 -17.66
C ASP A 651 5.66 8.02 -17.66
N ASP A 652 6.86 8.30 -18.18
CA ASP A 652 8.01 7.39 -18.20
C ASP A 652 8.39 6.85 -16.82
N VAL A 653 8.65 5.55 -16.74
CA VAL A 653 8.92 4.81 -15.49
C VAL A 653 10.40 4.45 -15.41
N TYR A 654 11.05 4.89 -14.34
CA TYR A 654 12.47 4.68 -14.05
C TYR A 654 12.65 3.78 -12.82
N GLU A 655 13.71 2.99 -12.82
CA GLU A 655 14.24 2.27 -11.65
C GLU A 655 14.44 3.24 -10.47
N ALA A 656 14.11 2.81 -9.24
CA ALA A 656 14.53 3.53 -8.04
C ALA A 656 15.81 2.90 -7.47
N VAL A 657 16.76 3.75 -7.07
CA VAL A 657 18.09 3.35 -6.62
C VAL A 657 18.44 4.08 -5.34
N VAL A 658 18.76 3.35 -4.29
CA VAL A 658 19.27 3.91 -3.03
C VAL A 658 20.76 4.16 -3.17
N LYS A 659 21.21 5.38 -2.84
CA LYS A 659 22.61 5.81 -2.90
C LYS A 659 23.10 6.35 -1.57
N GLN A 660 24.42 6.39 -1.42
CA GLN A 660 25.11 7.24 -0.45
C GLN A 660 26.29 7.93 -1.14
N GLY A 661 26.16 9.22 -1.42
CA GLY A 661 27.03 9.93 -2.36
C GLY A 661 27.05 9.25 -3.74
N ASP A 662 28.25 9.00 -4.28
CA ASP A 662 28.43 8.30 -5.56
C ASP A 662 28.13 6.78 -5.52
N GLU A 663 28.01 6.16 -4.33
CA GLU A 663 27.83 4.70 -4.21
C GLU A 663 26.37 4.28 -4.37
N ARG A 664 26.08 3.39 -5.34
CA ARG A 664 24.78 2.69 -5.46
C ARG A 664 24.69 1.57 -4.40
N LEU A 665 23.96 1.82 -3.31
CA LEU A 665 23.76 0.85 -2.23
C LEU A 665 22.73 -0.23 -2.58
N HIS A 666 21.65 0.14 -3.29
CA HIS A 666 20.62 -0.82 -3.71
C HIS A 666 19.89 -0.40 -4.98
N GLU A 667 19.52 -1.38 -5.81
CA GLU A 667 18.75 -1.22 -7.05
C GLU A 667 17.45 -2.03 -6.87
N PHE A 668 16.30 -1.34 -6.77
CA PHE A 668 15.04 -2.02 -6.47
C PHE A 668 14.47 -2.75 -7.69
N LYS A 669 14.13 -4.03 -7.50
CA LYS A 669 13.39 -4.80 -8.51
C LYS A 669 11.90 -4.58 -8.36
N ASN A 670 11.22 -4.27 -9.46
CA ASN A 670 9.80 -3.92 -9.47
C ASN A 670 8.88 -5.12 -9.77
N MET A 671 9.14 -6.29 -9.15
CA MET A 671 8.40 -7.53 -9.45
C MET A 671 7.32 -7.84 -8.40
N GLY A 672 6.07 -7.94 -8.86
CA GLY A 672 4.93 -8.44 -8.10
C GLY A 672 4.50 -9.84 -8.55
N PHE A 673 3.92 -10.60 -7.61
CA PHE A 673 3.45 -11.96 -7.84
C PHE A 673 2.01 -12.11 -7.37
N TYR A 674 1.15 -12.70 -8.21
CA TYR A 674 -0.27 -12.88 -7.93
C TYR A 674 -0.73 -14.28 -8.32
N ILE A 675 -1.72 -14.83 -7.65
CA ILE A 675 -2.36 -16.11 -8.02
C ILE A 675 -3.88 -15.96 -7.98
N THR A 676 -4.59 -16.47 -8.99
CA THR A 676 -6.05 -16.55 -8.92
C THR A 676 -6.48 -17.60 -7.91
N GLU A 677 -7.57 -17.35 -7.20
CA GLU A 677 -8.17 -18.37 -6.33
C GLU A 677 -8.69 -19.59 -7.11
N GLU A 678 -8.90 -20.69 -6.39
CA GLU A 678 -9.54 -21.90 -6.92
C GLU A 678 -11.06 -21.81 -6.77
N VAL A 679 -11.78 -21.62 -7.87
CA VAL A 679 -13.26 -21.52 -7.85
C VAL A 679 -13.87 -22.92 -7.87
N LYS A 680 -14.82 -23.17 -6.96
CA LYS A 680 -15.55 -24.43 -6.83
C LYS A 680 -17.05 -24.24 -7.02
N ASN A 681 -17.73 -25.25 -7.55
CA ASN A 681 -19.18 -25.30 -7.60
C ASN A 681 -19.79 -25.76 -6.25
N GLU A 682 -21.13 -25.79 -6.18
CA GLU A 682 -21.91 -26.24 -5.02
C GLU A 682 -21.60 -27.67 -4.52
N ARG A 683 -20.89 -28.48 -5.32
CA ARG A 683 -20.47 -29.86 -4.99
C ARG A 683 -19.03 -29.95 -4.50
N GLY A 684 -18.30 -28.82 -4.47
CA GLY A 684 -16.87 -28.76 -4.17
C GLY A 684 -15.96 -29.13 -5.35
N GLU A 685 -16.50 -29.34 -6.55
CA GLU A 685 -15.72 -29.63 -7.76
C GLU A 685 -15.10 -28.33 -8.28
N ILE A 686 -13.81 -28.34 -8.62
CA ILE A 686 -13.09 -27.17 -9.16
C ILE A 686 -13.64 -26.84 -10.56
N THR A 687 -14.10 -25.61 -10.75
CA THR A 687 -14.59 -25.09 -12.03
C THR A 687 -13.64 -24.10 -12.70
N ASN A 688 -12.74 -23.49 -11.94
CA ASN A 688 -11.65 -22.65 -12.46
C ASN A 688 -10.40 -22.81 -11.58
N GLY A 689 -9.24 -23.02 -12.21
CA GLY A 689 -7.98 -23.31 -11.53
C GLY A 689 -7.18 -22.07 -11.12
N SER A 690 -6.33 -22.23 -10.12
CA SER A 690 -5.33 -21.22 -9.77
C SER A 690 -4.28 -21.07 -10.88
N ASN A 691 -4.13 -19.86 -11.40
CA ASN A 691 -3.11 -19.47 -12.37
C ASN A 691 -2.12 -18.52 -11.67
N LEU A 692 -0.81 -18.79 -11.78
CA LEU A 692 0.25 -17.90 -11.28
C LEU A 692 0.52 -16.79 -12.30
N PHE A 693 0.71 -15.57 -11.81
CA PHE A 693 1.11 -14.40 -12.58
C PHE A 693 2.40 -13.80 -12.01
N ILE A 694 3.26 -13.36 -12.93
CA ILE A 694 4.47 -12.58 -12.63
C ILE A 694 4.30 -11.24 -13.33
N HIS A 695 4.52 -10.13 -12.62
CA HIS A 695 4.40 -8.79 -13.16
C HIS A 695 5.64 -7.97 -12.85
N ASP A 696 6.31 -7.43 -13.86
CA ASP A 696 7.28 -6.35 -13.70
C ASP A 696 6.51 -5.02 -13.81
N HIS A 697 6.22 -4.41 -12.67
CA HIS A 697 5.53 -3.13 -12.56
C HIS A 697 6.36 -1.97 -13.14
N GLY A 698 7.69 -2.09 -13.16
CA GLY A 698 8.59 -1.06 -13.64
C GLY A 698 8.69 -1.03 -15.16
N LYS A 699 8.78 -2.21 -15.78
CA LYS A 699 8.72 -2.38 -17.24
C LYS A 699 7.30 -2.47 -17.80
N ASN A 700 6.29 -2.55 -16.94
CA ASN A 700 4.89 -2.80 -17.32
C ASN A 700 4.73 -4.09 -18.16
N VAL A 701 5.31 -5.21 -17.70
CA VAL A 701 5.26 -6.52 -18.39
C VAL A 701 4.69 -7.60 -17.50
N ARG A 702 3.53 -8.15 -17.88
CA ARG A 702 2.82 -9.22 -17.15
C ARG A 702 2.83 -10.55 -17.90
N TYR A 703 3.12 -11.63 -17.19
CA TYR A 703 3.00 -13.01 -17.67
C TYR A 703 1.94 -13.77 -16.88
N GLN A 704 1.08 -14.52 -17.59
CA GLN A 704 0.25 -15.57 -17.02
C GLN A 704 0.92 -16.92 -17.27
N LEU A 705 1.11 -17.71 -16.21
CA LEU A 705 1.64 -19.06 -16.31
C LEU A 705 0.48 -20.07 -16.32
N PRO A 706 0.55 -21.17 -17.10
CA PRO A 706 -0.57 -22.11 -17.20
C PRO A 706 -0.82 -22.88 -15.90
N GLU A 707 -2.09 -23.18 -15.59
CA GLU A 707 -2.61 -23.90 -14.41
C GLU A 707 -1.78 -25.10 -13.88
N LYS A 708 -1.05 -25.80 -14.76
CA LYS A 708 -0.14 -26.89 -14.35
C LYS A 708 1.06 -26.43 -13.50
N VAL A 709 1.35 -25.12 -13.48
CA VAL A 709 2.44 -24.52 -12.70
C VAL A 709 1.93 -24.28 -11.28
N THR A 710 2.14 -25.28 -10.43
CA THR A 710 1.62 -25.35 -9.05
C THR A 710 2.71 -25.30 -7.99
N HIS A 711 3.99 -25.21 -8.39
CA HIS A 711 5.14 -25.26 -7.48
C HIS A 711 6.24 -24.28 -7.90
N LEU A 712 7.04 -23.83 -6.93
CA LEU A 712 8.36 -23.24 -7.16
C LEU A 712 9.44 -24.25 -6.77
N LYS A 713 10.40 -24.45 -7.67
CA LYS A 713 11.54 -25.33 -7.46
C LYS A 713 12.77 -24.52 -7.05
N LEU A 714 13.37 -24.88 -5.92
CA LEU A 714 14.67 -24.32 -5.51
C LEU A 714 15.76 -24.86 -6.44
N VAL A 715 16.44 -23.98 -7.15
CA VAL A 715 17.54 -24.31 -8.06
C VAL A 715 18.77 -23.48 -7.74
N GLN A 716 19.95 -23.96 -8.14
CA GLN A 716 21.16 -23.14 -8.18
C GLN A 716 21.41 -22.69 -9.62
N LYS A 717 21.53 -21.38 -9.83
CA LYS A 717 21.88 -20.75 -11.10
C LYS A 717 22.88 -19.62 -10.82
N ASP A 718 23.93 -19.53 -11.63
CA ASP A 718 24.96 -18.48 -11.55
C ASP A 718 25.55 -18.31 -10.13
N GLY A 719 25.77 -19.43 -9.45
CA GLY A 719 26.31 -19.51 -8.08
C GLY A 719 25.29 -19.22 -6.96
N GLN A 720 24.08 -18.78 -7.29
CA GLN A 720 23.05 -18.37 -6.32
C GLN A 720 21.85 -19.33 -6.31
N TYR A 721 21.14 -19.38 -5.19
CA TYR A 721 19.80 -19.97 -5.17
C TYR A 721 18.81 -19.07 -5.91
N LYS A 722 17.89 -19.69 -6.67
CA LYS A 722 16.73 -19.06 -7.33
C LYS A 722 15.51 -19.99 -7.20
N LEU A 723 14.32 -19.41 -7.33
CA LEU A 723 13.05 -20.14 -7.38
C LEU A 723 12.56 -20.18 -8.84
N ALA A 724 12.36 -21.38 -9.38
CA ALA A 724 11.92 -21.58 -10.76
C ALA A 724 10.48 -22.13 -10.80
N PRO A 725 9.52 -21.49 -11.50
CA PRO A 725 8.16 -22.01 -11.64
C PRO A 725 8.14 -23.40 -12.30
N SER A 726 7.39 -24.32 -11.71
CA SER A 726 7.37 -25.75 -12.08
C SER A 726 6.00 -26.40 -11.82
N ASP A 727 5.80 -27.59 -12.38
CA ASP A 727 4.72 -28.48 -11.97
C ASP A 727 5.10 -29.32 -10.73
N SER A 728 4.15 -30.11 -10.23
CA SER A 728 4.32 -31.02 -9.08
C SER A 728 5.40 -32.11 -9.28
N GLU A 729 5.84 -32.35 -10.52
CA GLU A 729 6.92 -33.29 -10.84
C GLU A 729 8.29 -32.59 -10.87
N GLY A 730 8.35 -31.29 -10.52
CA GLY A 730 9.57 -30.48 -10.54
C GLY A 730 10.08 -30.16 -11.95
N ARG A 731 9.21 -30.24 -12.97
CA ARG A 731 9.54 -29.85 -14.35
C ARG A 731 9.32 -28.35 -14.51
N GLU A 732 10.39 -27.64 -14.81
CA GLU A 732 10.41 -26.18 -14.93
C GLU A 732 9.60 -25.68 -16.14
N TYR A 733 8.99 -24.51 -16.00
CA TYR A 733 8.29 -23.82 -17.08
C TYR A 733 9.24 -22.90 -17.84
N ASN A 734 9.30 -23.08 -19.16
CA ASN A 734 10.25 -22.41 -20.05
C ASN A 734 9.58 -21.43 -21.03
N GLY A 735 8.32 -21.04 -20.78
CA GLY A 735 7.53 -20.19 -21.68
C GLY A 735 7.71 -18.68 -21.49
N ILE A 736 8.59 -18.27 -20.58
CA ILE A 736 8.88 -16.86 -20.22
C ILE A 736 10.39 -16.61 -20.24
N PRO A 737 10.84 -15.35 -20.44
CA PRO A 737 12.26 -15.00 -20.39
C PRO A 737 12.95 -15.41 -19.09
N ASP A 738 14.24 -15.71 -19.20
CA ASP A 738 15.05 -16.24 -18.10
C ASP A 738 15.18 -15.26 -16.92
N GLU A 739 14.96 -13.95 -17.13
CA GLU A 739 14.92 -12.92 -16.08
C GLU A 739 13.70 -13.03 -15.15
N TYR A 740 12.55 -13.48 -15.64
CA TYR A 740 11.33 -13.72 -14.84
C TYR A 740 11.20 -15.18 -14.40
N ARG A 741 11.81 -16.11 -15.13
CA ARG A 741 11.80 -17.55 -14.84
C ARG A 741 12.59 -17.91 -13.59
N TYR A 742 13.67 -17.19 -13.29
CA TYR A 742 14.56 -17.50 -12.16
C TYR A 742 14.40 -16.45 -11.06
N ILE A 743 13.28 -16.55 -10.35
CA ILE A 743 12.85 -15.64 -9.28
C ILE A 743 13.92 -15.59 -8.18
N ASP A 744 14.21 -14.40 -7.70
CA ASP A 744 15.25 -14.15 -6.71
C ASP A 744 14.74 -14.40 -5.27
N PRO A 745 15.50 -15.08 -4.39
CA PRO A 745 15.12 -15.26 -2.98
C PRO A 745 14.79 -13.99 -2.22
N ILE A 746 15.25 -12.81 -2.66
CA ILE A 746 14.86 -11.51 -2.06
C ILE A 746 13.37 -11.19 -2.21
N PHE A 747 12.60 -11.94 -3.02
CA PHE A 747 11.15 -11.82 -3.09
C PHE A 747 10.41 -12.84 -2.22
N ALA A 748 11.09 -13.76 -1.54
CA ALA A 748 10.46 -14.81 -0.74
C ALA A 748 10.60 -14.46 0.74
N HIS A 749 9.50 -14.09 1.40
CA HIS A 749 9.50 -13.52 2.75
C HIS A 749 8.72 -14.34 3.77
N GLU A 750 9.21 -14.33 5.01
CA GLU A 750 8.49 -14.78 6.20
C GLU A 750 7.66 -13.58 6.72
N TYR A 751 6.38 -13.81 7.02
CA TYR A 751 5.42 -12.77 7.44
C TYR A 751 4.75 -13.13 8.77
N GLU A 752 4.49 -12.12 9.60
CA GLU A 752 3.61 -12.24 10.76
C GLU A 752 2.14 -12.10 10.33
N LYS A 753 1.26 -12.94 10.90
CA LYS A 753 -0.18 -12.93 10.64
C LYS A 753 -0.93 -12.51 11.90
N ARG A 754 -1.72 -11.44 11.79
CA ARG A 754 -2.68 -11.04 12.82
C ARG A 754 -4.02 -11.74 12.56
N ASP A 755 -4.58 -12.47 13.51
CA ASP A 755 -5.85 -13.23 13.32
C ASP A 755 -7.12 -12.35 13.33
N TYR A 756 -6.97 -11.04 13.19
CA TYR A 756 -8.04 -10.03 13.13
C TYR A 756 -7.85 -9.00 12.01
N SER A 757 -6.67 -8.93 11.38
CA SER A 757 -6.38 -8.01 10.28
C SER A 757 -6.19 -8.78 8.97
N HIS A 758 -6.43 -8.12 7.85
CA HIS A 758 -6.14 -8.64 6.51
C HIS A 758 -4.70 -8.34 6.04
N LYS A 759 -3.95 -7.56 6.83
CA LYS A 759 -2.57 -7.13 6.60
C LYS A 759 -1.61 -8.24 7.05
N HIS A 760 -0.55 -8.47 6.27
CA HIS A 760 0.56 -9.35 6.62
C HIS A 760 1.81 -8.51 6.82
N VAL A 761 2.47 -8.61 7.98
CA VAL A 761 3.65 -7.79 8.31
C VAL A 761 4.92 -8.52 7.91
N ASN A 762 5.75 -7.91 7.06
CA ASN A 762 7.01 -8.50 6.61
C ASN A 762 8.02 -8.55 7.78
N VAL A 763 8.53 -9.74 8.11
CA VAL A 763 9.46 -9.94 9.24
C VAL A 763 10.84 -10.45 8.83
N GLY A 764 11.01 -10.91 7.58
CA GLY A 764 12.32 -11.29 7.05
C GLY A 764 12.25 -12.03 5.71
N LEU A 765 13.41 -12.44 5.19
CA LEU A 765 13.49 -13.36 4.04
C LEU A 765 13.35 -14.81 4.49
N ILE A 766 12.68 -15.65 3.69
CA ILE A 766 12.68 -17.09 3.90
C ILE A 766 14.12 -17.59 3.85
N ASN A 767 14.56 -18.24 4.91
CA ASN A 767 15.86 -18.89 4.94
C ASN A 767 15.85 -20.13 4.03
N LEU A 768 16.04 -19.95 2.72
CA LEU A 768 16.07 -21.03 1.73
C LEU A 768 17.33 -21.90 1.81
N GLU A 769 18.40 -21.43 2.47
CA GLU A 769 19.65 -22.19 2.67
C GLU A 769 19.45 -23.41 3.58
N LYS A 770 18.33 -23.49 4.32
CA LYS A 770 17.92 -24.68 5.08
C LYS A 770 17.46 -25.86 4.19
N TYR A 771 17.30 -25.65 2.88
CA TYR A 771 16.80 -26.64 1.92
C TYR A 771 17.85 -27.05 0.86
N GLY A 772 17.72 -28.29 0.37
CA GLY A 772 18.53 -28.79 -0.74
C GLY A 772 18.06 -28.27 -2.10
N SER A 773 18.99 -28.03 -3.03
CA SER A 773 18.66 -27.75 -4.43
C SER A 773 17.84 -28.92 -5.01
N GLY A 774 16.75 -28.60 -5.71
CA GLY A 774 15.73 -29.54 -6.16
C GLY A 774 14.48 -29.62 -5.28
N LYS A 775 14.48 -29.01 -4.07
CA LYS A 775 13.28 -28.88 -3.22
C LYS A 775 12.15 -28.20 -3.97
N LEU A 776 10.92 -28.71 -3.80
CA LEU A 776 9.70 -28.08 -4.29
C LEU A 776 8.96 -27.39 -3.14
N PHE A 777 8.40 -26.23 -3.44
CA PHE A 777 7.46 -25.50 -2.60
C PHE A 777 6.14 -25.38 -3.36
N ALA A 778 5.03 -25.80 -2.77
CA ALA A 778 3.72 -25.64 -3.40
C ALA A 778 3.28 -24.17 -3.31
N ILE A 779 2.66 -23.65 -4.36
CA ILE A 779 2.05 -22.31 -4.34
C ILE A 779 0.55 -22.44 -4.09
N LYS A 780 -0.02 -21.56 -3.26
CA LYS A 780 -1.46 -21.50 -3.00
C LYS A 780 -1.92 -20.03 -2.96
N TYR A 781 -3.21 -19.84 -3.24
CA TYR A 781 -3.89 -18.57 -3.02
C TYR A 781 -4.15 -18.35 -1.53
N ASP A 782 -4.21 -17.09 -1.08
CA ASP A 782 -4.62 -16.78 0.29
C ASP A 782 -6.15 -16.65 0.38
N PRO A 783 -6.88 -17.56 1.06
CA PRO A 783 -8.34 -17.43 1.20
C PRO A 783 -8.76 -16.25 2.09
N ASN A 784 -7.82 -15.62 2.81
CA ASN A 784 -8.08 -14.49 3.71
C ASN A 784 -7.64 -13.12 3.15
N ASP A 785 -7.22 -13.07 1.88
CA ASP A 785 -6.76 -11.85 1.20
C ASP A 785 -7.83 -10.75 1.22
N TYR A 786 -7.44 -9.48 1.44
CA TYR A 786 -8.37 -8.34 1.41
C TYR A 786 -9.00 -8.13 0.03
N HIS A 787 -8.36 -8.60 -1.06
CA HIS A 787 -8.95 -8.54 -2.40
C HIS A 787 -10.23 -9.40 -2.50
N ILE A 788 -10.36 -10.44 -1.67
CA ILE A 788 -11.55 -11.29 -1.60
C ILE A 788 -12.63 -10.54 -0.81
N GLN A 789 -13.46 -9.79 -1.53
CA GLN A 789 -14.57 -9.01 -0.97
C GLN A 789 -15.58 -9.89 -0.23
N ARG A 790 -16.01 -9.43 0.96
CA ARG A 790 -16.91 -10.17 1.85
C ARG A 790 -18.01 -9.26 2.40
N ASN A 791 -19.17 -9.84 2.72
CA ASN A 791 -20.22 -9.15 3.47
C ASN A 791 -19.95 -9.19 4.99
N SER A 792 -20.82 -8.54 5.77
CA SER A 792 -20.80 -8.56 7.24
C SER A 792 -20.97 -9.96 7.86
N SER A 793 -21.53 -10.92 7.12
CA SER A 793 -21.57 -12.35 7.50
C SER A 793 -20.26 -13.10 7.18
N SER A 794 -19.21 -12.41 6.70
CA SER A 794 -17.94 -12.97 6.21
C SER A 794 -18.04 -13.88 4.96
N GLU A 795 -19.20 -13.91 4.30
CA GLU A 795 -19.41 -14.66 3.05
C GLU A 795 -18.76 -13.93 1.87
N ILE A 796 -18.19 -14.65 0.90
CA ILE A 796 -17.53 -14.03 -0.26
C ILE A 796 -18.59 -13.52 -1.24
N VAL A 797 -18.53 -12.23 -1.57
CA VAL A 797 -19.51 -11.53 -2.42
C VAL A 797 -18.90 -11.30 -3.79
N ARG A 798 -19.60 -11.66 -4.87
CA ARG A 798 -19.05 -11.66 -6.24
C ARG A 798 -19.98 -11.04 -7.26
N ILE A 799 -19.43 -10.19 -8.13
CA ILE A 799 -20.12 -9.75 -9.34
C ILE A 799 -19.91 -10.83 -10.41
N LYS A 800 -20.97 -11.60 -10.70
CA LYS A 800 -20.95 -12.69 -11.70
C LYS A 800 -19.89 -13.74 -11.30
N ASP A 801 -19.35 -14.46 -12.27
CA ASP A 801 -18.43 -15.59 -12.09
C ASP A 801 -16.95 -15.15 -11.92
N GLN A 802 -16.71 -13.96 -11.35
CA GLN A 802 -15.37 -13.40 -11.18
C GLN A 802 -14.55 -14.16 -10.12
N ALA A 803 -13.31 -14.50 -10.47
CA ALA A 803 -12.28 -14.97 -9.55
C ALA A 803 -11.40 -13.80 -9.08
N TYR A 804 -10.97 -13.84 -7.82
CA TYR A 804 -10.04 -12.89 -7.22
C TYR A 804 -8.59 -13.25 -7.53
N PHE A 805 -7.77 -12.21 -7.67
CA PHE A 805 -6.32 -12.29 -7.59
C PHE A 805 -5.90 -12.13 -6.13
N THR A 806 -4.90 -12.88 -5.70
CA THR A 806 -4.46 -12.95 -4.30
C THR A 806 -2.94 -13.09 -4.19
N LYS A 807 -2.43 -12.91 -2.97
CA LYS A 807 -1.03 -13.12 -2.56
C LYS A 807 -0.61 -14.58 -2.74
N VAL A 808 0.63 -14.81 -3.19
CA VAL A 808 1.14 -16.15 -3.52
C VAL A 808 1.81 -16.79 -2.32
N LYS A 809 1.06 -17.56 -1.54
CA LYS A 809 1.57 -18.28 -0.35
C LYS A 809 2.41 -19.49 -0.75
N LEU A 810 3.50 -19.70 -0.01
CA LEU A 810 4.48 -20.76 -0.22
C LEU A 810 4.39 -21.81 0.89
N PHE A 811 4.28 -23.07 0.50
CA PHE A 811 4.18 -24.22 1.39
C PHE A 811 5.34 -25.17 1.15
N ASP A 812 5.85 -25.79 2.21
CA ASP A 812 6.81 -26.89 2.08
C ASP A 812 6.13 -28.10 1.42
N GLY A 813 6.58 -28.50 0.22
CA GLY A 813 5.93 -29.56 -0.56
C GLY A 813 5.98 -30.97 0.04
N ASP A 814 6.73 -31.20 1.11
CA ASP A 814 6.80 -32.49 1.82
C ASP A 814 5.96 -32.51 3.11
N THR A 815 5.76 -31.35 3.78
CA THR A 815 5.02 -31.26 5.06
C THR A 815 3.68 -30.54 4.98
N ASP A 816 3.43 -29.79 3.90
CA ASP A 816 2.31 -28.85 3.74
C ASP A 816 2.21 -27.77 4.84
N GLU A 817 3.33 -27.47 5.51
CA GLU A 817 3.45 -26.31 6.41
C GLU A 817 3.67 -25.01 5.58
N GLU A 818 2.97 -23.93 5.92
CA GLU A 818 3.18 -22.60 5.33
C GLU A 818 4.54 -22.05 5.76
N ILE A 819 5.39 -21.65 4.79
CA ILE A 819 6.76 -21.17 5.04
C ILE A 819 6.96 -19.69 4.74
N GLY A 820 5.93 -18.99 4.24
CA GLY A 820 5.97 -17.59 3.84
C GLY A 820 5.16 -17.32 2.57
N MET A 821 5.44 -16.20 1.89
CA MET A 821 4.82 -15.87 0.59
C MET A 821 5.79 -15.10 -0.32
N LEU A 822 5.43 -14.96 -1.59
CA LEU A 822 6.13 -14.03 -2.49
C LEU A 822 5.71 -12.58 -2.23
N SER A 823 6.66 -11.66 -2.29
CA SER A 823 6.45 -10.23 -2.17
C SER A 823 5.59 -9.67 -3.30
N ASN A 824 4.93 -8.54 -3.05
CA ASN A 824 4.17 -7.82 -4.07
C ASN A 824 4.44 -6.31 -3.99
N ASN A 825 5.72 -5.98 -3.81
CA ASN A 825 6.24 -4.64 -3.69
C ASN A 825 6.93 -4.15 -4.96
N PHE A 826 6.84 -2.84 -5.19
CA PHE A 826 7.53 -2.17 -6.29
C PHE A 826 7.94 -0.76 -5.87
N HIS A 827 9.08 -0.31 -6.41
CA HIS A 827 9.76 0.91 -6.03
C HIS A 827 10.37 1.51 -7.30
N ASN A 828 9.75 2.55 -7.84
CA ASN A 828 10.15 3.20 -9.09
C ASN A 828 9.99 4.71 -8.99
N PHE A 829 10.54 5.43 -9.96
CA PHE A 829 10.18 6.81 -10.21
C PHE A 829 9.27 6.90 -11.43
N LYS A 830 8.30 7.81 -11.36
CA LYS A 830 7.45 8.22 -12.47
C LYS A 830 7.42 9.73 -12.51
N GLY A 831 7.83 10.35 -13.62
CA GLY A 831 8.14 11.78 -13.62
C GLY A 831 9.19 12.12 -12.56
N LYS A 832 9.04 13.20 -11.78
CA LYS A 832 9.94 13.46 -10.63
C LYS A 832 9.70 12.51 -9.43
N ILE A 833 8.58 11.82 -9.39
CA ILE A 833 7.99 11.27 -8.17
C ILE A 833 8.44 9.84 -7.94
N PHE A 834 8.93 9.53 -6.74
CA PHE A 834 9.13 8.17 -6.27
C PHE A 834 7.78 7.56 -5.83
N PHE A 835 7.51 6.35 -6.29
CA PHE A 835 6.38 5.53 -5.87
C PHE A 835 6.88 4.26 -5.17
N SER A 836 6.29 3.96 -4.01
CA SER A 836 6.52 2.73 -3.26
C SER A 836 5.21 2.15 -2.77
N ALA A 837 4.94 0.88 -3.07
CA ALA A 837 3.79 0.15 -2.54
C ALA A 837 4.18 -1.31 -2.19
N ASP A 838 3.39 -1.97 -1.35
CA ASP A 838 3.43 -3.42 -1.14
C ASP A 838 2.00 -3.96 -0.95
N TYR A 839 1.46 -4.57 -2.00
CA TYR A 839 0.11 -5.15 -1.98
C TYR A 839 -0.01 -6.39 -1.08
N ASN A 840 1.07 -6.86 -0.46
CA ASN A 840 0.96 -7.87 0.61
C ASN A 840 0.45 -7.24 1.93
N TYR A 841 0.63 -5.94 2.14
CA TYR A 841 0.10 -5.20 3.29
C TYR A 841 -1.32 -4.68 3.00
N SER A 842 -1.46 -3.64 2.16
CA SER A 842 -2.72 -2.94 1.84
C SER A 842 -2.73 -2.49 0.37
N TYR A 843 -3.91 -2.13 -0.15
CA TYR A 843 -4.05 -1.46 -1.46
C TYR A 843 -4.22 0.07 -1.35
N ASN A 844 -4.57 0.57 -0.16
CA ASN A 844 -4.76 2.00 0.12
C ASN A 844 -3.48 2.66 0.67
N ASP A 845 -2.53 1.86 1.17
CA ASP A 845 -1.40 2.35 1.95
C ASP A 845 -0.15 2.24 1.04
N PHE A 846 0.35 3.37 0.55
CA PHE A 846 1.53 3.46 -0.31
C PHE A 846 2.39 4.67 0.08
N LEU A 847 3.31 5.10 -0.79
CA LEU A 847 4.07 6.33 -0.63
C LEU A 847 4.34 6.94 -2.01
N ALA A 848 3.93 8.19 -2.20
CA ALA A 848 4.40 9.06 -3.28
C ALA A 848 5.24 10.19 -2.66
N SER A 849 6.43 10.44 -3.19
CA SER A 849 7.37 11.41 -2.61
C SER A 849 8.36 11.94 -3.64
N VAL A 850 8.77 13.20 -3.54
CA VAL A 850 9.90 13.76 -4.33
C VAL A 850 11.25 13.57 -3.64
N SER A 851 11.27 13.43 -2.32
CA SER A 851 12.47 13.09 -1.56
C SER A 851 12.17 12.07 -0.45
N PRO A 852 11.88 10.80 -0.80
CA PRO A 852 11.55 9.77 0.17
C PRO A 852 12.68 9.57 1.17
N GLN A 853 12.39 9.68 2.46
CA GLN A 853 13.38 9.48 3.51
C GLN A 853 13.59 7.98 3.75
N VAL A 854 14.85 7.58 3.96
CA VAL A 854 15.26 6.16 4.04
C VAL A 854 16.21 5.90 5.19
N GLU A 855 15.83 4.97 6.06
CA GLU A 855 16.72 4.34 7.03
C GLU A 855 17.25 3.00 6.48
N ILE A 856 18.53 2.70 6.71
CA ILE A 856 19.14 1.39 6.41
C ILE A 856 19.71 0.79 7.70
N GLU A 857 19.18 -0.35 8.11
CA GLU A 857 19.64 -1.14 9.25
C GLU A 857 20.43 -2.37 8.77
N ASP A 858 21.64 -2.59 9.29
CA ASP A 858 22.41 -3.83 9.07
C ASP A 858 21.88 -4.93 10.00
N MET A 859 21.24 -5.94 9.42
CA MET A 859 20.66 -7.09 10.14
C MET A 859 21.71 -8.17 10.46
N GLY A 860 22.99 -7.91 10.16
CA GLY A 860 24.06 -8.89 10.14
C GLY A 860 23.94 -9.87 8.97
N ASN A 861 24.82 -10.87 8.94
CA ASN A 861 24.96 -11.89 7.88
C ASN A 861 25.16 -11.36 6.43
N GLY A 862 25.29 -10.06 6.22
CA GLY A 862 25.27 -9.42 4.90
C GLY A 862 23.85 -9.12 4.40
N SER A 863 22.87 -8.96 5.29
CA SER A 863 21.51 -8.55 4.96
C SER A 863 21.21 -7.15 5.51
N LYS A 864 20.65 -6.26 4.68
CA LYS A 864 20.25 -4.89 5.05
C LYS A 864 18.73 -4.75 4.98
N LYS A 865 18.11 -4.22 6.03
CA LYS A 865 16.71 -3.78 6.07
C LYS A 865 16.66 -2.31 5.65
N ILE A 866 15.95 -2.05 4.56
CA ILE A 866 15.64 -0.69 4.09
C ILE A 866 14.21 -0.38 4.53
N THR A 867 14.01 0.78 5.14
CA THR A 867 12.72 1.26 5.63
C THR A 867 12.52 2.70 5.19
N PHE A 868 11.35 3.01 4.64
CA PHE A 868 10.95 4.39 4.35
C PHE A 868 10.39 5.03 5.63
N ASP A 869 10.66 6.32 5.83
CA ASP A 869 10.05 7.16 6.87
C ASP A 869 9.35 8.34 6.20
N GLN A 870 8.39 8.97 6.88
CA GLN A 870 7.75 10.19 6.38
C GLN A 870 8.76 11.35 6.37
N GLY A 871 8.64 12.25 5.39
CA GLY A 871 9.40 13.50 5.39
C GLY A 871 8.82 14.55 4.44
N ASP A 872 9.47 15.71 4.48
CA ASP A 872 9.07 16.98 3.84
C ASP A 872 8.91 16.90 2.30
N GLY A 873 9.26 15.77 1.68
CA GLY A 873 9.07 15.51 0.25
C GLY A 873 7.85 14.67 -0.09
N ASP A 874 7.09 14.19 0.88
CA ASP A 874 5.92 13.32 0.66
C ASP A 874 4.74 14.09 0.08
N ILE A 875 3.95 13.39 -0.74
CA ILE A 875 2.91 13.98 -1.58
C ILE A 875 1.55 13.49 -1.10
N GLY A 876 0.72 14.43 -0.68
CA GLY A 876 -0.65 14.24 -0.25
C GLY A 876 -0.86 13.24 0.89
N ASP A 877 -2.10 12.74 0.93
CA ASP A 877 -2.56 11.68 1.83
C ASP A 877 -1.91 10.29 1.59
N THR A 878 -0.87 10.18 0.76
CA THR A 878 -0.38 8.87 0.30
C THR A 878 0.27 8.05 1.41
N ASN A 879 1.03 8.68 2.31
CA ASN A 879 1.76 8.02 3.41
C ASN A 879 0.86 7.63 4.61
N ARG A 880 -0.32 7.06 4.34
CA ARG A 880 -1.31 6.69 5.36
C ARG A 880 -0.98 5.39 6.11
N GLY A 881 0.19 5.36 6.76
CA GLY A 881 0.67 4.27 7.61
C GLY A 881 1.57 3.25 6.90
N TYR A 882 1.89 3.47 5.63
CA TYR A 882 2.77 2.60 4.83
C TYR A 882 4.20 2.52 5.38
N THR A 883 4.77 3.69 5.72
CA THR A 883 6.16 3.81 6.18
C THR A 883 6.44 2.98 7.43
N ASP A 884 5.50 2.90 8.37
CA ASP A 884 5.63 2.14 9.63
C ASP A 884 5.95 0.65 9.43
N TYR A 885 5.39 0.05 8.38
CA TYR A 885 5.43 -1.38 8.12
C TYR A 885 6.38 -1.79 6.99
N GLN A 886 6.72 -0.89 6.07
CA GLN A 886 7.55 -1.24 4.93
C GLN A 886 8.99 -1.59 5.33
N ARG A 887 9.36 -2.85 5.10
CA ARG A 887 10.67 -3.43 5.43
C ARG A 887 11.18 -4.23 4.25
N ILE A 888 12.12 -3.67 3.51
CA ILE A 888 12.67 -4.30 2.32
C ILE A 888 14.00 -4.95 2.70
N PHE A 889 14.03 -6.27 2.65
CA PHE A 889 15.19 -7.05 3.03
C PHE A 889 16.05 -7.35 1.81
N THR A 890 17.27 -6.82 1.81
CA THR A 890 18.25 -6.96 0.73
C THR A 890 19.43 -7.79 1.23
N LYS A 891 20.08 -8.54 0.35
CA LYS A 891 21.27 -9.34 0.69
C LYS A 891 22.44 -8.92 -0.19
N GLU A 892 23.56 -8.60 0.44
CA GLU A 892 24.76 -8.14 -0.25
C GLU A 892 25.29 -9.21 -1.22
N LYS A 893 25.64 -8.78 -2.44
CA LYS A 893 26.40 -9.61 -3.37
C LYS A 893 27.81 -9.77 -2.80
N GLN A 894 28.09 -10.90 -2.13
CA GLN A 894 29.46 -11.24 -1.74
C GLN A 894 30.36 -11.22 -2.98
N THR A 895 31.21 -10.21 -3.11
CA THR A 895 32.22 -10.14 -4.16
C THR A 895 33.21 -11.28 -3.95
N GLU A 896 33.18 -12.28 -4.83
CA GLU A 896 34.05 -13.45 -4.74
C GLU A 896 35.52 -13.04 -4.80
N SER A 897 36.19 -13.07 -3.65
CA SER A 897 37.65 -13.04 -3.59
C SER A 897 38.19 -14.25 -4.37
N PRO A 898 38.96 -14.06 -5.46
CA PRO A 898 39.28 -15.16 -6.38
C PRO A 898 39.97 -16.34 -5.70
N LYS A 899 39.26 -17.47 -5.57
CA LYS A 899 39.78 -18.68 -4.91
C LYS A 899 40.80 -19.43 -5.79
N GLY A 900 42.02 -18.90 -5.80
CA GLY A 900 43.24 -19.63 -6.11
C GLY A 900 43.52 -19.87 -7.59
N GLN A 901 44.27 -18.96 -8.20
CA GLN A 901 45.22 -19.37 -9.23
C GLN A 901 46.62 -19.50 -8.60
N VAL A 902 47.22 -20.67 -8.80
CA VAL A 902 48.62 -20.94 -8.40
C VAL A 902 49.54 -20.14 -9.32
N SER A 903 50.49 -19.41 -8.74
CA SER A 903 51.45 -18.62 -9.49
C SER A 903 52.53 -19.49 -10.16
N GLU A 904 52.45 -19.66 -11.48
CA GLU A 904 53.63 -19.92 -12.33
C GLU A 904 53.72 -18.87 -13.43
N THR A 905 54.94 -18.61 -13.92
CA THR A 905 55.27 -17.38 -14.65
C THR A 905 55.62 -17.62 -16.12
N LYS A 906 55.16 -16.74 -17.02
CA LYS A 906 56.00 -15.87 -17.90
C LYS A 906 55.25 -15.26 -19.10
N THR A 907 55.62 -13.99 -19.40
CA THR A 907 55.74 -13.31 -20.73
C THR A 907 54.65 -13.49 -21.81
N GLU A 908 54.19 -12.47 -22.54
CA GLU A 908 54.67 -11.08 -22.74
C GLU A 908 53.61 -10.25 -23.51
N VAL A 909 53.70 -8.90 -23.50
CA VAL A 909 53.36 -7.96 -24.63
C VAL A 909 51.91 -8.02 -25.19
N ASN A 910 51.08 -6.96 -25.29
CA ASN A 910 51.22 -5.49 -25.21
C ASN A 910 49.78 -4.85 -25.16
N MET A 911 49.46 -3.55 -25.10
CA MET A 911 50.17 -2.25 -24.94
C MET A 911 49.14 -1.18 -24.46
N SER A 912 49.58 0.09 -24.33
CA SER A 912 48.78 1.33 -24.26
C SER A 912 48.02 1.59 -22.93
N HIS A 913 47.97 2.81 -22.35
CA HIS A 913 48.60 4.10 -22.72
C HIS A 913 49.23 4.84 -21.51
N SER A 914 50.31 5.58 -21.80
CA SER A 914 50.96 6.63 -20.96
C SER A 914 50.14 7.94 -20.95
N THR A 915 50.30 8.93 -20.04
CA THR A 915 51.01 9.06 -18.74
C THR A 915 50.55 10.36 -18.07
N THR A 916 50.54 10.42 -16.74
CA THR A 916 50.49 11.68 -15.96
C THR A 916 51.89 12.31 -15.83
N ASN A 917 51.98 13.65 -15.79
CA ASN A 917 53.23 14.37 -15.51
C ASN A 917 53.35 14.78 -14.03
N ILE A 918 54.57 14.85 -13.50
CA ILE A 918 54.90 15.16 -12.09
C ILE A 918 56.01 16.22 -12.02
N VAL A 919 55.85 17.25 -11.18
CA VAL A 919 56.89 18.17 -10.65
C VAL A 919 56.38 18.72 -9.30
N ALA A 920 57.12 18.82 -8.18
CA ALA A 920 58.33 18.14 -7.68
C ALA A 920 58.49 18.39 -6.14
N GLU A 921 59.40 17.63 -5.50
CA GLU A 921 60.27 17.85 -4.30
C GLU A 921 59.93 18.98 -3.27
N GLU A 922 60.12 18.82 -1.94
CA GLU A 922 61.41 18.57 -1.24
C GLU A 922 61.31 17.70 0.07
N ARG A 923 62.39 17.64 0.87
CA ARG A 923 62.71 16.63 1.91
C ARG A 923 62.81 17.20 3.34
N ASN A 924 62.75 16.33 4.37
CA ASN A 924 63.89 16.09 5.28
C ASN A 924 63.63 14.97 6.34
N ASP A 925 64.72 14.35 6.81
CA ASP A 925 64.77 13.29 7.83
C ASP A 925 65.11 13.79 9.26
N ASN A 926 65.11 12.85 10.22
CA ASN A 926 65.75 12.80 11.57
C ASN A 926 64.81 12.80 12.81
N SER A 927 65.12 12.18 13.96
CA SER A 927 65.99 11.01 14.28
C SER A 927 65.89 10.60 15.78
N GLU A 928 65.79 9.30 16.06
CA GLU A 928 66.33 8.52 17.21
C GLU A 928 66.19 8.91 18.72
N MET A 929 65.69 7.92 19.49
CA MET A 929 66.21 7.33 20.76
C MET A 929 66.32 8.08 22.12
N GLN A 930 65.68 7.49 23.15
CA GLN A 930 66.22 6.99 24.46
C GLN A 930 65.00 6.46 25.29
N SER A 931 64.93 5.33 26.01
CA SER A 931 65.86 4.54 26.87
C SER A 931 66.21 5.25 28.20
N ASP A 932 66.12 4.66 29.40
CA ASP A 932 66.33 3.26 29.81
C ASP A 932 65.54 2.80 31.08
N GLN A 933 65.71 1.52 31.44
CA GLN A 933 65.22 0.82 32.65
C GLN A 933 66.40 0.70 33.68
N PRO A 934 66.66 -0.35 34.52
CA PRO A 934 65.85 -1.42 35.15
C PRO A 934 66.13 -1.75 36.66
N GLN A 935 65.28 -2.62 37.26
CA GLN A 935 65.62 -3.67 38.27
C GLN A 935 65.99 -3.25 39.74
N ILE A 936 66.08 -4.12 40.77
CA ILE A 936 66.38 -5.58 40.84
C ILE A 936 65.49 -6.36 41.91
N PRO A 937 65.74 -7.62 42.41
CA PRO A 937 64.71 -8.71 42.49
C PRO A 937 64.44 -9.25 43.95
N THR A 938 63.93 -10.46 44.33
CA THR A 938 63.93 -11.83 43.72
C THR A 938 63.03 -12.88 44.43
N ARG A 939 62.57 -13.90 43.67
CA ARG A 939 62.61 -15.39 43.96
C ARG A 939 61.64 -16.11 44.94
N ALA A 940 60.49 -16.51 44.41
CA ALA A 940 59.85 -17.86 44.43
C ALA A 940 60.10 -18.93 45.53
N LYS A 941 59.00 -19.51 46.07
CA LYS A 941 58.74 -20.99 46.12
C LYS A 941 57.31 -21.43 46.54
N ARG A 942 56.72 -22.31 45.70
CA ARG A 942 55.74 -23.40 45.93
C ARG A 942 54.58 -23.32 46.96
N SER A 943 53.37 -23.50 46.40
CA SER A 943 52.26 -24.39 46.80
C SER A 943 51.47 -24.18 48.10
N ALA A 944 50.21 -23.78 47.94
CA ALA A 944 49.05 -24.34 48.64
C ALA A 944 47.95 -24.60 47.60
N SER A 945 47.15 -25.66 47.79
CA SER A 945 45.96 -25.93 46.96
C SER A 945 44.79 -25.10 47.44
N VAL A 946 44.11 -24.41 46.52
CA VAL A 946 42.83 -23.73 46.77
C VAL A 946 41.80 -24.36 45.83
N GLU A 947 40.65 -24.72 46.35
CA GLU A 947 39.51 -25.15 45.54
C GLU A 947 38.99 -23.95 44.76
N GLU A 948 38.98 -24.03 43.43
CA GLU A 948 38.25 -23.07 42.62
C GLU A 948 36.76 -23.23 42.94
N LYS A 949 36.17 -22.19 43.52
CA LYS A 949 34.74 -22.15 43.82
C LYS A 949 34.01 -21.66 42.59
N GLU A 950 33.01 -22.42 42.14
CA GLU A 950 32.04 -22.00 41.12
C GLU A 950 31.57 -20.57 41.41
N GLN A 951 31.83 -19.64 40.49
CA GLN A 951 31.47 -18.23 40.69
C GLN A 951 30.14 -17.93 40.00
N VAL A 952 29.16 -17.47 40.78
CA VAL A 952 27.92 -16.89 40.23
C VAL A 952 28.25 -15.54 39.60
N LEU A 953 27.99 -15.37 38.31
CA LEU A 953 28.27 -14.12 37.58
C LEU A 953 27.04 -13.25 37.33
N LYS A 954 25.84 -13.84 37.37
CA LYS A 954 24.55 -13.14 37.43
C LYS A 954 23.51 -14.05 38.09
N ASP A 955 22.71 -13.51 38.99
CA ASP A 955 21.75 -14.29 39.80
C ASP A 955 20.45 -14.68 39.08
N THR A 956 20.17 -14.08 37.92
CA THR A 956 19.04 -14.41 37.04
C THR A 956 19.41 -14.01 35.62
N ILE A 957 19.23 -14.94 34.67
CA ILE A 957 19.37 -14.70 33.21
C ILE A 957 18.22 -15.36 32.43
N LEU A 958 17.60 -16.41 32.98
CA LEU A 958 16.56 -17.19 32.30
C LEU A 958 15.29 -17.27 33.16
N LYS A 959 14.14 -17.04 32.54
CA LYS A 959 12.84 -17.43 33.10
C LYS A 959 12.61 -18.92 32.83
N ILE A 960 12.03 -19.62 33.81
CA ILE A 960 11.44 -20.95 33.59
C ILE A 960 9.95 -20.72 33.40
N GLU A 961 9.46 -20.95 32.19
CA GLU A 961 8.11 -20.57 31.79
C GLU A 961 7.25 -21.83 31.60
N LYS A 962 6.01 -21.76 32.09
CA LYS A 962 5.07 -22.86 32.02
C LYS A 962 4.35 -22.83 30.68
N ASN A 963 4.47 -23.90 29.88
CA ASN A 963 3.66 -24.02 28.67
C ASN A 963 2.17 -24.19 29.02
N TYR A 964 1.29 -23.58 28.23
CA TYR A 964 -0.15 -23.69 28.40
C TYR A 964 -0.69 -25.07 28.01
N ASP A 965 -0.01 -25.78 27.09
CA ASP A 965 -0.29 -27.19 26.79
C ASP A 965 -0.17 -28.07 28.04
N ARG A 966 -1.05 -29.07 28.14
CA ARG A 966 -1.14 -29.98 29.28
C ARG A 966 -1.24 -31.44 28.85
N ASP A 967 -0.47 -32.31 29.48
CA ASP A 967 -0.57 -33.76 29.26
C ASP A 967 -1.84 -34.37 29.91
N LEU A 968 -2.08 -35.64 29.59
CA LEU A 968 -3.20 -36.44 30.13
C LEU A 968 -3.10 -36.66 31.66
N GLU A 969 -1.92 -36.48 32.27
CA GLU A 969 -1.69 -36.62 33.70
C GLU A 969 -1.77 -35.27 34.46
N GLY A 970 -1.96 -34.15 33.77
CA GLY A 970 -2.01 -32.82 34.38
C GLY A 970 -0.66 -32.12 34.56
N LYS A 971 0.40 -32.58 33.87
CA LYS A 971 1.68 -31.87 33.76
C LYS A 971 1.62 -30.83 32.65
N HIS A 972 2.33 -29.73 32.86
CA HIS A 972 2.65 -28.72 31.87
C HIS A 972 4.15 -28.72 31.62
N LYS A 973 4.56 -28.59 30.35
CA LYS A 973 5.98 -28.52 29.96
C LYS A 973 6.64 -27.28 30.57
N ALA A 974 7.88 -27.44 31.02
CA ALA A 974 8.72 -26.32 31.44
C ALA A 974 9.62 -25.87 30.30
N ASN A 975 9.45 -24.63 29.84
CA ASN A 975 10.31 -23.98 28.87
C ASN A 975 11.36 -23.13 29.58
N VAL A 976 12.44 -22.82 28.86
CA VAL A 976 13.53 -21.95 29.33
C VAL A 976 13.82 -20.93 28.25
N THR A 977 13.68 -19.66 28.61
CA THR A 977 13.78 -18.52 27.68
C THR A 977 15.05 -17.73 28.00
N ILE A 978 15.88 -17.49 26.98
CA ILE A 978 17.17 -16.80 27.11
C ILE A 978 17.00 -15.34 26.67
N ASP A 979 17.21 -14.40 27.59
CA ASP A 979 17.27 -12.98 27.24
C ASP A 979 18.62 -12.66 26.55
N TYR A 980 18.53 -12.19 25.31
CA TYR A 980 19.67 -11.77 24.49
C TYR A 980 20.52 -10.69 25.17
N ASN A 981 19.88 -9.72 25.81
CA ASN A 981 20.53 -8.59 26.45
C ASN A 981 21.37 -9.02 27.66
N ASP A 982 20.95 -10.09 28.34
CA ASP A 982 21.64 -10.63 29.49
C ASP A 982 22.92 -11.39 29.12
N VAL A 983 22.91 -12.11 27.99
CA VAL A 983 24.13 -12.75 27.46
C VAL A 983 25.04 -11.71 26.82
N LYS A 984 24.50 -10.70 26.14
CA LYS A 984 25.27 -9.52 25.68
C LYS A 984 25.94 -8.80 26.85
N ALA A 985 25.21 -8.53 27.94
CA ALA A 985 25.76 -7.94 29.15
C ALA A 985 26.75 -8.85 29.90
N LEU A 986 26.79 -10.16 29.62
CA LEU A 986 27.86 -11.05 30.10
C LEU A 986 29.12 -10.91 29.22
N TYR A 987 28.95 -10.83 27.89
CA TYR A 987 30.03 -10.62 26.93
C TYR A 987 30.70 -9.25 27.07
N ASP A 988 29.91 -8.19 27.29
CA ASP A 988 30.40 -6.82 27.45
C ASP A 988 31.19 -6.62 28.75
N ARG A 989 30.95 -7.46 29.77
CA ARG A 989 31.69 -7.47 31.06
C ARG A 989 32.84 -8.49 31.11
N ALA A 990 33.06 -9.28 30.06
CA ALA A 990 34.20 -10.19 29.95
C ALA A 990 35.42 -9.46 29.34
N GLU A 991 36.64 -9.82 29.75
CA GLU A 991 37.88 -9.22 29.23
C GLU A 991 38.84 -10.29 28.71
N GLY A 992 39.62 -9.95 27.68
CA GLY A 992 40.60 -10.86 27.09
C GLY A 992 39.99 -12.18 26.60
N GLU A 993 40.60 -13.31 26.99
CA GLU A 993 40.20 -14.64 26.53
C GLU A 993 38.80 -15.06 27.02
N ASP A 994 38.29 -14.48 28.12
CA ASP A 994 36.93 -14.75 28.61
C ASP A 994 35.85 -14.36 27.59
N LYS A 995 36.05 -13.32 26.77
CA LYS A 995 35.12 -12.99 25.66
C LYS A 995 35.01 -14.16 24.67
N GLY A 996 36.11 -14.86 24.41
CA GLY A 996 36.12 -16.08 23.61
C GLY A 996 35.39 -17.24 24.27
N SER A 997 35.44 -17.37 25.60
CA SER A 997 34.68 -18.39 26.33
C SER A 997 33.18 -18.08 26.44
N VAL A 998 32.79 -16.80 26.59
CA VAL A 998 31.36 -16.39 26.50
C VAL A 998 30.81 -16.65 25.10
N LEU A 999 31.54 -16.33 24.03
CA LEU A 999 31.13 -16.66 22.65
C LEU A 999 31.04 -18.17 22.40
N LYS A 1000 31.96 -18.97 22.95
CA LYS A 1000 31.87 -20.45 22.90
C LYS A 1000 30.65 -20.97 23.66
N PHE A 1001 30.28 -20.35 24.78
CA PHE A 1001 29.09 -20.71 25.56
C PHE A 1001 27.80 -20.33 24.83
N TRP A 1002 27.72 -19.13 24.26
CA TRP A 1002 26.60 -18.69 23.41
C TRP A 1002 26.40 -19.67 22.24
N ASN A 1003 27.46 -19.97 21.48
CA ASN A 1003 27.38 -20.91 20.38
C ASN A 1003 27.01 -22.33 20.83
N LYS A 1004 27.49 -22.80 21.99
CA LYS A 1004 27.06 -24.07 22.59
C LYS A 1004 25.56 -24.09 22.89
N LEU A 1005 25.00 -23.02 23.48
CA LEU A 1005 23.55 -22.92 23.72
C LEU A 1005 22.77 -22.99 22.40
N HIS A 1006 23.12 -22.13 21.45
CA HIS A 1006 22.47 -22.03 20.13
C HIS A 1006 22.51 -23.33 19.30
N THR A 1007 23.57 -24.14 19.46
CA THR A 1007 23.76 -25.41 18.73
C THR A 1007 23.35 -26.67 19.50
N SER A 1008 22.94 -26.54 20.77
CA SER A 1008 22.49 -27.69 21.56
C SER A 1008 21.03 -28.06 21.27
N ASP A 1009 20.65 -29.30 21.59
CA ASP A 1009 19.23 -29.73 21.56
C ASP A 1009 18.37 -28.93 22.57
N TYR A 1010 19.00 -28.27 23.55
CA TYR A 1010 18.42 -27.23 24.40
C TYR A 1010 18.51 -25.85 23.72
N LYS A 1011 17.84 -25.71 22.56
CA LYS A 1011 17.48 -24.38 22.04
C LYS A 1011 16.56 -23.65 23.04
N VAL A 1012 16.21 -22.40 22.77
CA VAL A 1012 15.15 -21.70 23.52
C VAL A 1012 13.87 -22.55 23.49
N GLY A 1013 13.39 -22.96 24.67
CA GLY A 1013 12.29 -23.92 24.85
C GLY A 1013 12.71 -25.30 25.39
N ALA A 1014 11.74 -26.03 25.97
CA ALA A 1014 11.83 -27.44 26.35
C ALA A 1014 12.97 -27.90 27.28
N LEU A 1015 12.74 -27.83 28.61
CA LEU A 1015 13.36 -28.81 29.50
C LEU A 1015 12.73 -30.22 29.29
N PRO A 1016 13.46 -31.32 29.53
CA PRO A 1016 12.90 -32.67 29.43
C PRO A 1016 11.73 -32.90 30.39
N GLU A 1017 10.55 -33.18 29.85
CA GLU A 1017 9.27 -33.27 30.58
C GLU A 1017 9.20 -34.45 31.57
N ASP A 1018 10.04 -35.46 31.40
CA ASP A 1018 10.21 -36.59 32.33
C ASP A 1018 10.98 -36.20 33.61
N LYS A 1019 11.78 -35.13 33.54
CA LYS A 1019 12.67 -34.64 34.60
C LYS A 1019 12.29 -33.26 35.15
N TYR A 1020 11.63 -32.41 34.36
CA TYR A 1020 11.28 -31.03 34.71
C TYR A 1020 9.91 -30.65 34.15
N TYR A 1021 8.94 -30.38 35.02
CA TYR A 1021 7.58 -30.01 34.61
C TYR A 1021 6.86 -29.18 35.68
N PHE A 1022 5.83 -28.45 35.29
CA PHE A 1022 4.91 -27.80 36.23
C PHE A 1022 3.68 -28.67 36.46
N LYS A 1023 3.24 -28.81 37.71
CA LYS A 1023 1.99 -29.49 38.08
C LYS A 1023 1.43 -28.91 39.37
N ASP A 1024 0.11 -28.74 39.44
CA ASP A 1024 -0.62 -28.27 40.63
C ASP A 1024 -0.06 -26.96 41.24
N GLY A 1025 0.33 -26.01 40.36
CA GLY A 1025 0.89 -24.70 40.73
C GLY A 1025 2.33 -24.73 41.27
N LYS A 1026 3.11 -25.77 40.90
CA LYS A 1026 4.45 -26.04 41.43
C LYS A 1026 5.37 -26.54 40.32
N PHE A 1027 6.63 -26.12 40.37
CA PHE A 1027 7.70 -26.68 39.56
C PHE A 1027 8.20 -27.98 40.20
N VAL A 1028 8.36 -29.03 39.41
CA VAL A 1028 8.77 -30.35 39.87
C VAL A 1028 10.05 -30.77 39.14
N ILE A 1029 11.06 -31.13 39.91
CA ILE A 1029 12.28 -31.79 39.44
C ILE A 1029 12.20 -33.26 39.85
N HIS A 1030 12.22 -34.16 38.87
CA HIS A 1030 12.13 -35.60 39.04
C HIS A 1030 13.46 -36.24 38.64
N ASP A 1031 14.39 -36.36 39.59
CA ASP A 1031 15.71 -36.91 39.33
C ASP A 1031 15.72 -38.44 39.42
N SER A 1032 15.57 -39.08 38.26
CA SER A 1032 15.51 -40.54 38.08
C SER A 1032 16.74 -41.27 38.60
N ASP A 1033 17.94 -40.69 38.44
CA ASP A 1033 19.22 -41.26 38.88
C ASP A 1033 19.33 -41.36 40.41
N THR A 1034 18.86 -40.35 41.17
CA THR A 1034 18.88 -40.38 42.64
C THR A 1034 17.54 -40.76 43.29
N LYS A 1035 16.50 -41.01 42.48
CA LYS A 1035 15.10 -41.25 42.92
C LYS A 1035 14.54 -40.16 43.82
N LYS A 1036 14.92 -38.90 43.57
CA LYS A 1036 14.46 -37.74 44.34
C LYS A 1036 13.44 -36.94 43.53
N LEU A 1037 12.28 -36.72 44.15
CA LEU A 1037 11.33 -35.71 43.72
C LEU A 1037 11.58 -34.43 44.53
N ILE A 1038 11.84 -33.32 43.86
CA ILE A 1038 11.94 -31.99 44.47
C ILE A 1038 10.77 -31.17 43.93
N VAL A 1039 9.96 -30.61 44.82
CA VAL A 1039 8.77 -29.83 44.48
C VAL A 1039 8.95 -28.43 45.04
N LEU A 1040 8.86 -27.42 44.17
CA LEU A 1040 9.11 -26.01 44.49
C LEU A 1040 7.89 -25.16 44.08
N PRO A 1041 7.59 -24.06 44.78
CA PRO A 1041 6.63 -23.06 44.29
C PRO A 1041 7.06 -22.51 42.92
N GLU A 1042 6.09 -22.31 42.02
CA GLU A 1042 6.28 -21.81 40.66
C GLU A 1042 6.99 -20.43 40.64
N ASP A 1043 6.76 -19.59 41.65
CA ASP A 1043 7.38 -18.27 41.84
C ASP A 1043 8.81 -18.30 42.43
N LYS A 1044 9.38 -19.47 42.76
CA LYS A 1044 10.64 -19.57 43.55
C LYS A 1044 11.72 -20.42 42.90
N VAL A 1045 11.78 -20.43 41.57
CA VAL A 1045 12.80 -21.14 40.79
C VAL A 1045 13.37 -20.22 39.71
N SER A 1046 14.70 -20.16 39.60
CA SER A 1046 15.41 -19.42 38.54
C SER A 1046 16.63 -20.19 38.07
N ILE A 1047 17.16 -19.85 36.89
CA ILE A 1047 18.41 -20.42 36.37
C ILE A 1047 19.51 -19.36 36.39
N LYS A 1048 20.69 -19.78 36.85
CA LYS A 1048 21.91 -18.98 36.94
C LYS A 1048 22.95 -19.44 35.93
N ILE A 1049 23.80 -18.52 35.50
CA ILE A 1049 25.08 -18.84 34.86
C ILE A 1049 26.16 -18.94 35.95
N MET A 1050 26.78 -20.11 36.02
CA MET A 1050 27.97 -20.38 36.83
C MET A 1050 29.21 -20.34 35.93
N LYS A 1051 30.31 -19.75 36.40
CA LYS A 1051 31.64 -19.94 35.81
C LYS A 1051 32.37 -21.07 36.56
N ASP A 1052 32.90 -22.02 35.80
CA ASP A 1052 33.65 -23.19 36.26
C ASP A 1052 34.93 -23.31 35.40
N GLY A 1053 36.08 -22.96 35.97
CA GLY A 1053 37.32 -22.69 35.23
C GLY A 1053 37.11 -21.70 34.08
N ASP A 1054 37.65 -22.00 32.90
CA ASP A 1054 37.49 -21.21 31.67
C ASP A 1054 36.11 -21.41 30.99
N SER A 1055 35.15 -22.06 31.66
CA SER A 1055 33.88 -22.50 31.10
C SER A 1055 32.66 -21.93 31.83
N TYR A 1056 31.51 -21.98 31.16
CA TYR A 1056 30.23 -21.45 31.65
C TYR A 1056 29.18 -22.56 31.61
N SER A 1057 28.30 -22.61 32.61
CA SER A 1057 27.26 -23.63 32.76
C SER A 1057 25.95 -23.06 33.34
N LEU A 1058 24.84 -23.78 33.13
CA LEU A 1058 23.51 -23.44 33.61
C LEU A 1058 23.11 -24.30 34.81
N ALA A 1059 22.61 -23.66 35.88
CA ALA A 1059 22.15 -24.35 37.08
C ALA A 1059 20.84 -23.75 37.62
N ILE A 1060 19.88 -24.62 37.96
CA ILE A 1060 18.61 -24.28 38.60
C ILE A 1060 18.88 -23.96 40.08
N SER A 1061 18.32 -22.86 40.57
CA SER A 1061 18.39 -22.42 41.97
C SER A 1061 17.00 -22.11 42.53
N SER A 1062 16.83 -22.23 43.85
CA SER A 1062 15.66 -21.70 44.54
C SER A 1062 15.75 -20.17 44.69
N GLY A 1063 14.61 -19.49 44.88
CA GLY A 1063 14.51 -18.04 45.13
C GLY A 1063 15.23 -17.48 46.38
N ASN A 1064 16.07 -18.27 47.05
CA ASN A 1064 17.07 -17.83 48.03
C ASN A 1064 18.51 -17.94 47.50
N GLY A 1065 18.68 -18.11 46.20
CA GLY A 1065 19.95 -18.15 45.47
C GLY A 1065 20.72 -19.47 45.50
N LYS A 1066 20.27 -20.47 46.27
CA LYS A 1066 20.96 -21.77 46.39
C LYS A 1066 20.72 -22.66 45.16
N VAL A 1067 21.80 -23.18 44.56
CA VAL A 1067 21.73 -24.18 43.47
C VAL A 1067 21.11 -25.50 43.96
N ILE A 1068 20.24 -26.08 43.13
CA ILE A 1068 19.46 -27.30 43.38
C ILE A 1068 19.78 -28.40 42.34
N SER A 1069 19.94 -28.04 41.07
CA SER A 1069 20.23 -28.97 39.97
C SER A 1069 21.10 -28.29 38.92
N SER A 1070 22.04 -29.01 38.30
CA SER A 1070 22.72 -28.55 37.09
C SER A 1070 21.94 -28.99 35.85
N ILE A 1071 21.79 -28.09 34.88
CA ILE A 1071 21.16 -28.40 33.59
C ILE A 1071 22.21 -28.96 32.63
N SER A 1072 23.45 -28.47 32.71
CA SER A 1072 24.41 -28.58 31.61
C SER A 1072 25.72 -29.29 31.99
N LYS A 1073 25.69 -30.62 32.07
CA LYS A 1073 26.91 -31.42 31.82
C LYS A 1073 27.13 -31.53 30.31
N ILE A 1074 27.83 -30.56 29.74
CA ILE A 1074 28.15 -30.53 28.30
C ILE A 1074 29.40 -31.40 28.01
N ASP A 1075 29.27 -32.70 28.25
CA ASP A 1075 30.23 -33.73 27.87
C ASP A 1075 29.66 -34.59 26.73
N ASN A 1076 30.38 -34.68 25.60
CA ASN A 1076 29.95 -35.42 24.41
C ASN A 1076 30.94 -36.54 24.05
N PRO A 1077 30.65 -37.81 24.41
CA PRO A 1077 31.46 -38.95 24.03
C PRO A 1077 30.79 -39.83 22.97
N LYS A 1078 30.92 -39.48 21.68
CA LYS A 1078 30.74 -40.46 20.59
C LYS A 1078 31.84 -41.53 20.63
N GLY A 1079 31.59 -42.60 21.40
CA GLY A 1079 32.00 -43.95 21.03
C GLY A 1079 33.00 -44.69 21.92
N MET A 1080 32.56 -45.83 22.47
CA MET A 1080 33.34 -47.07 22.43
C MET A 1080 32.44 -48.31 22.22
N PHE A 1081 33.05 -49.32 21.59
CA PHE A 1081 32.51 -50.63 21.19
C PHE A 1081 31.91 -51.46 22.36
N LYS A 1082 31.12 -52.54 22.16
CA LYS A 1082 31.16 -53.57 21.09
C LYS A 1082 29.88 -54.44 21.02
N LYS A 1083 29.73 -55.21 19.93
CA LYS A 1083 28.67 -56.23 19.67
C LYS A 1083 28.52 -57.31 20.75
N VAL A 1084 27.32 -57.90 20.86
CA VAL A 1084 27.06 -59.35 20.64
C VAL A 1084 25.56 -59.59 20.33
N CYS A 1085 25.21 -60.75 19.78
CA CYS A 1085 23.96 -61.05 19.06
C CYS A 1085 22.90 -61.85 19.87
N GLN A 1086 21.78 -62.15 19.17
CA GLN A 1086 20.87 -63.31 19.32
C GLN A 1086 19.68 -63.26 20.31
N THR A 1087 18.50 -62.96 19.74
CA THR A 1087 17.29 -63.83 19.70
C THR A 1087 17.12 -64.93 20.75
N GLU A 1088 15.93 -65.01 21.36
CA GLU A 1088 14.91 -66.00 20.94
C GLU A 1088 13.47 -65.66 21.45
N LYS A 1089 12.51 -66.34 20.80
CA LYS A 1089 11.04 -66.31 20.94
C LYS A 1089 10.50 -66.20 22.38
N LYS A 1090 9.42 -65.43 22.56
CA LYS A 1090 8.06 -66.02 22.48
C LYS A 1090 6.98 -65.03 22.09
#